data_AF-D8LXF7-F1
#
_entry.id   AF-D8LXF7-F1
#
_cell.length_a   1.000
_cell.length_b   1.000
_cell.length_c   1.000
_cell.angle_alpha   90.00
_cell.angle_beta   90.00
_cell.angle_gamma   90.00
#
_symmetry.space_group_name_H-M   'P 1'
#
loop_
_entity.id
_entity.type
_entity.pdbx_description
1 polymer ?
#
loop_
_entity_poly.entity_id
_entity_poly.type
_entity_poly.pdbx_seq_one_letter_code
_entity_poly.pdbx_strand_id
1 'polypeptide(L)'
;MKLIATMPGGNLEVIPITEDKEMQIEYNGIQFKDSLKLISSPLRSIVAQTLGGNLDLYVHTKQQLRKYCESRGKQWNDEYIDLLTRKEPMFYSLIKSYESLNNTVIPSREQCIDDMKGEMMPQDEYDHMVKLWKTFDIKTWGEYYELYNVLDVTLMADAFEHFRNTTLNAFGVDPMHYITAPQMADSLFLKVTMEGDHSESSLMTLARKWAQYIMRINANEGLAEKQLVKVFLNRMGEFYESKGIRLMETNDIDDFMRLLKNLRGGITQIVKRHAKVDIDNKEQATSSQGIYYLDANNLYGGAMHRMMPYELVGVPERREVMEKINRDPNGWVQSLKTFGKYGFFVECDIEAPVELHDKFNDLPFFPVQKAGMYSDGIKKYAEKNDIVDKVKEVNTPKLICDLVPRQKYLVHYSLLQLGIQQGYRVTHIHHIIRFKQAPFVFEYVNMLSEKRAKSKTTVEKNLYKLLANSTYGKFVETGLKRMKVKFANTWNKPDAVIQKHGYDMITGTTMYSENLIGIKLNTPVRRVEKPFFIGFAILDMSKHIIYDFYYNVLKNTFDNVELLGQDTDSLIVQLHDRANIVHKMCDMYKSFDFSELDNTSYFYGELVKYYEHEVDKNKFPPLDSFLNFNKKLPGPIFKDEHNGHRITEFVGLRPKMYCLVDEKHVVHNAAKGVPRNVVIDGERMSVKNIDLYKRVFEAKRNGNVIIEGSFKRINN
;
A
#
# COMPACT_ATOMS: atom_id res chain seq x y z
N MET A 1 2.54 24.70 14.85
CA MET A 1 1.42 25.55 15.37
C MET A 1 1.78 26.28 16.66
N LYS A 2 2.15 25.61 17.77
CA LYS A 2 2.51 26.30 19.04
C LYS A 2 3.59 27.38 18.90
N LEU A 3 4.63 27.12 18.10
CA LEU A 3 5.72 28.06 17.81
C LEU A 3 5.31 29.25 16.92
N ILE A 4 4.27 29.07 16.10
CA ILE A 4 3.68 30.16 15.29
C ILE A 4 2.75 31.01 16.16
N ALA A 5 2.08 30.39 17.13
CA ALA A 5 1.19 31.07 18.07
C ALA A 5 1.92 32.03 19.02
N THR A 6 3.24 31.91 19.17
CA THR A 6 4.07 32.84 19.96
C THR A 6 4.56 34.05 19.17
N MET A 7 4.27 34.14 17.86
CA MET A 7 4.66 35.27 17.01
C MET A 7 3.43 36.11 16.62
N PRO A 8 3.16 37.25 17.29
CA PRO A 8 1.99 38.07 17.01
C PRO A 8 2.09 38.78 15.64
N GLY A 9 0.95 38.87 14.93
CA GLY A 9 0.77 39.78 13.79
C GLY A 9 0.89 39.21 12.37
N GLY A 10 1.19 37.92 12.18
CA GLY A 10 1.32 37.33 10.83
C GLY A 10 0.00 36.89 10.17
N ASN A 11 0.01 36.70 8.84
CA ASN A 11 -1.07 36.01 8.13
C ASN A 11 -0.79 34.50 8.13
N LEU A 12 -1.73 33.72 8.66
CA LEU A 12 -1.61 32.26 8.81
C LEU A 12 -2.69 31.57 7.98
N GLU A 13 -2.28 30.78 7.01
CA GLU A 13 -3.15 29.87 6.28
C GLU A 13 -2.72 28.43 6.53
N VAL A 14 -3.68 27.53 6.72
CA VAL A 14 -3.40 26.12 6.97
C VAL A 14 -4.32 25.30 6.09
N ILE A 15 -3.74 24.28 5.45
CA ILE A 15 -4.50 23.27 4.72
C ILE A 15 -4.54 22.02 5.63
N PRO A 16 -5.62 21.76 6.38
CA PRO A 16 -5.70 20.61 7.27
C PRO A 16 -6.05 19.30 6.53
N ILE A 17 -5.55 18.17 7.03
CA ILE A 17 -5.99 16.80 6.72
C ILE A 17 -7.08 16.38 7.71
N THR A 18 -6.82 16.61 9.01
CA THR A 18 -7.72 16.44 10.16
C THR A 18 -7.50 17.61 11.11
N GLU A 19 -8.25 17.67 12.22
CA GLU A 19 -8.06 18.72 13.25
C GLU A 19 -6.62 18.74 13.82
N ASP A 20 -5.96 17.58 13.83
CA ASP A 20 -4.61 17.41 14.41
C ASP A 20 -3.51 17.09 13.37
N LYS A 21 -3.79 17.22 12.07
CA LYS A 21 -2.80 16.96 11.02
C LYS A 21 -2.93 17.96 9.90
N GLU A 22 -1.86 18.71 9.65
CA GLU A 22 -1.78 19.69 8.58
C GLU A 22 -1.08 19.11 7.34
N MET A 23 -1.60 19.46 6.17
CA MET A 23 -1.04 19.15 4.86
C MET A 23 0.01 20.19 4.47
N GLN A 24 -0.27 21.46 4.77
CA GLN A 24 0.63 22.60 4.56
C GLN A 24 0.28 23.70 5.57
N ILE A 25 1.30 24.40 6.05
CA ILE A 25 1.15 25.64 6.82
C ILE A 25 1.79 26.75 5.99
N GLU A 26 1.09 27.86 5.79
CA GLU A 26 1.64 29.07 5.20
C GLU A 26 1.63 30.19 6.23
N TYR A 27 2.78 30.80 6.47
CA TYR A 27 2.93 31.91 7.39
C TYR A 27 3.71 33.04 6.72
N ASN A 28 3.08 34.20 6.58
CA ASN A 28 3.67 35.37 5.91
C ASN A 28 4.25 35.06 4.51
N GLY A 29 3.54 34.23 3.73
CA GLY A 29 3.96 33.83 2.38
C GLY A 29 5.00 32.70 2.32
N ILE A 30 5.46 32.20 3.47
CA ILE A 30 6.38 31.05 3.55
C ILE A 30 5.57 29.77 3.73
N GLN A 31 5.75 28.81 2.82
CA GLN A 31 5.07 27.51 2.86
C GLN A 31 5.93 26.44 3.55
N PHE A 32 5.39 25.86 4.62
CA PHE A 32 5.94 24.72 5.32
C PHE A 32 5.20 23.46 4.85
N LYS A 33 5.96 22.55 4.22
CA LYS A 33 5.48 21.26 3.71
C LYS A 33 6.23 20.14 4.41
N ASP A 34 5.52 19.08 4.75
CA ASP A 34 6.11 17.89 5.37
C ASP A 34 6.79 17.03 4.29
N SER A 35 8.12 16.96 4.32
CA SER A 35 8.92 16.20 3.34
C SER A 35 8.60 14.70 3.36
N LEU A 36 8.11 14.15 4.48
CA LEU A 36 7.68 12.75 4.57
C LEU A 36 6.46 12.45 3.68
N LYS A 37 5.70 13.47 3.28
CA LYS A 37 4.59 13.32 2.32
C LYS A 37 5.06 13.14 0.89
N LEU A 38 6.32 13.42 0.60
CA LEU A 38 6.93 13.30 -0.73
C LEU A 38 7.99 12.18 -0.75
N ILE A 39 8.84 12.10 0.28
CA ILE A 39 9.91 11.11 0.44
C ILE A 39 9.71 10.32 1.74
N SER A 40 9.03 9.18 1.65
CA SER A 40 8.69 8.34 2.81
C SER A 40 9.84 7.40 3.22
N SER A 41 10.97 7.96 3.65
CA SER A 41 12.13 7.21 4.18
C SER A 41 12.81 7.96 5.34
N PRO A 42 13.48 7.27 6.28
CA PRO A 42 14.31 7.94 7.28
C PRO A 42 15.42 8.75 6.61
N LEU A 43 15.75 9.93 7.15
CA LEU A 43 16.78 10.82 6.59
C LEU A 43 18.12 10.10 6.37
N ARG A 44 18.56 9.26 7.32
CA ARG A 44 19.77 8.43 7.18
C ARG A 44 19.77 7.60 5.89
N SER A 45 18.65 6.95 5.59
CA SER A 45 18.49 6.14 4.38
C SER A 45 18.40 6.98 3.13
N ILE A 46 17.78 8.16 3.21
CA ILE A 46 17.71 9.10 2.08
C ILE A 46 19.14 9.53 1.73
N VAL A 47 19.87 10.13 2.67
CA VAL A 47 21.24 10.62 2.47
C VAL A 47 22.13 9.53 1.90
N ALA A 48 22.16 8.35 2.53
CA ALA A 48 23.03 7.25 2.09
C ALA A 48 22.72 6.74 0.68
N GLN A 49 21.46 6.80 0.23
CA GLN A 49 21.04 6.24 -1.06
C GLN A 49 20.95 7.29 -2.17
N THR A 50 20.74 8.56 -1.85
CA THR A 50 20.60 9.64 -2.85
C THR A 50 21.87 10.44 -2.99
N LEU A 51 22.46 10.86 -1.87
CA LEU A 51 23.69 11.66 -1.86
C LEU A 51 24.92 10.75 -1.87
N GLY A 52 24.90 9.70 -1.04
CA GLY A 52 26.00 8.75 -0.89
C GLY A 52 27.32 9.45 -0.57
N GLY A 53 28.42 8.94 -1.12
CA GLY A 53 29.75 9.57 -1.01
C GLY A 53 30.01 10.68 -2.03
N ASN A 54 29.02 11.12 -2.81
CA ASN A 54 29.23 12.18 -3.80
C ASN A 54 29.17 13.55 -3.12
N LEU A 55 30.33 14.08 -2.76
CA LEU A 55 30.48 15.34 -2.02
C LEU A 55 29.95 16.57 -2.78
N ASP A 56 29.81 16.49 -4.11
CA ASP A 56 29.28 17.60 -4.92
C ASP A 56 27.79 17.83 -4.68
N LEU A 57 27.08 16.83 -4.16
CA LEU A 57 25.66 16.93 -3.84
C LEU A 57 25.37 17.61 -2.49
N TYR A 58 26.39 17.90 -1.68
CA TYR A 58 26.25 18.47 -0.33
C TYR A 58 26.43 20.00 -0.32
N VAL A 59 25.80 20.71 -1.27
CA VAL A 59 26.02 22.15 -1.51
C VAL A 59 25.58 22.98 -0.32
N HIS A 60 24.35 22.77 0.16
CA HIS A 60 23.78 23.52 1.27
C HIS A 60 24.44 23.16 2.60
N THR A 61 24.75 21.87 2.79
CA THR A 61 25.47 21.40 3.97
C THR A 61 26.85 22.05 4.06
N LYS A 62 27.66 22.04 2.99
CA LYS A 62 28.96 22.74 2.95
C LYS A 62 28.82 24.22 3.27
N GLN A 63 27.85 24.90 2.66
CA GLN A 63 27.68 26.35 2.84
C GLN A 63 27.30 26.73 4.28
N GLN A 64 26.36 26.00 4.89
CA GLN A 64 25.89 26.33 6.24
C GLN A 64 26.88 25.92 7.32
N LEU A 65 27.60 24.82 7.13
CA LEU A 65 28.65 24.42 8.07
C LEU A 65 29.83 25.38 8.08
N ARG A 66 30.22 25.92 6.92
CA ARG A 66 31.21 27.01 6.84
C ARG A 66 30.79 28.19 7.71
N LYS A 67 29.55 28.66 7.55
CA LYS A 67 28.97 29.74 8.37
C LYS A 67 28.91 29.39 9.86
N TYR A 68 28.53 28.16 10.18
CA TYR A 68 28.51 27.68 11.57
C TYR A 68 29.91 27.74 12.19
N CYS A 69 30.93 27.22 11.51
CA CYS A 69 32.32 27.28 11.98
C CYS A 69 32.79 28.74 12.14
N GLU A 70 32.59 29.58 11.14
CA GLU A 70 32.95 31.00 11.16
C GLU A 70 32.30 31.74 12.35
N SER A 71 31.00 31.52 12.59
CA SER A 71 30.26 32.14 13.70
C SER A 71 30.76 31.73 15.09
N ARG A 72 31.46 30.60 15.17
CA ARG A 72 32.04 30.05 16.41
C ARG A 72 33.55 30.26 16.50
N GLY A 73 34.15 31.02 15.57
CA GLY A 73 35.60 31.23 15.52
C GLY A 73 36.41 29.97 15.20
N LYS A 74 35.78 28.97 14.56
CA LYS A 74 36.40 27.69 14.19
C LYS A 74 36.84 27.72 12.73
N GLN A 75 38.01 27.17 12.42
CA GLN A 75 38.51 27.07 11.04
C GLN A 75 37.74 25.97 10.28
N TRP A 76 37.27 26.28 9.07
CA TRP A 76 36.67 25.28 8.18
C TRP A 76 37.73 24.52 7.39
N ASN A 77 37.57 23.19 7.27
CA ASN A 77 38.32 22.33 6.37
C ASN A 77 37.32 21.54 5.50
N ASP A 78 37.54 21.49 4.18
CA ASP A 78 36.69 20.74 3.26
C ASP A 78 36.70 19.23 3.55
N GLU A 79 37.76 18.68 4.14
CA GLU A 79 37.83 17.27 4.57
C GLU A 79 36.78 16.92 5.66
N TYR A 80 36.21 17.92 6.34
CA TYR A 80 35.15 17.68 7.31
C TYR A 80 33.87 17.16 6.69
N ILE A 81 33.64 17.41 5.40
CA ILE A 81 32.41 16.99 4.74
C ILE A 81 32.29 15.46 4.68
N ASP A 82 33.41 14.74 4.61
CA ASP A 82 33.41 13.27 4.58
C ASP A 82 32.78 12.69 5.85
N LEU A 83 32.99 13.34 6.99
CA LEU A 83 32.41 12.96 8.28
C LEU A 83 30.91 13.23 8.36
N LEU A 84 30.37 14.03 7.45
CA LEU A 84 29.02 14.59 7.49
C LEU A 84 28.16 14.10 6.32
N THR A 85 28.64 13.08 5.59
CA THR A 85 27.89 12.34 4.56
C THR A 85 26.86 11.37 5.14
N ARG A 86 26.60 11.44 6.45
CA ARG A 86 25.65 10.58 7.15
C ARG A 86 24.83 11.39 8.15
N LYS A 87 23.66 10.85 8.49
CA LYS A 87 22.89 11.35 9.64
C LYS A 87 23.63 11.00 10.93
N GLU A 88 23.75 11.99 11.81
CA GLU A 88 24.35 11.84 13.13
C GLU A 88 23.40 11.17 14.13
N PRO A 89 23.93 10.41 15.12
CA PRO A 89 23.13 9.92 16.22
C PRO A 89 22.80 11.05 17.22
N MET A 90 21.79 10.86 18.07
CA MET A 90 21.45 11.83 19.10
C MET A 90 20.97 11.12 20.38
N PHE A 91 21.45 11.57 21.52
CA PHE A 91 21.12 11.05 22.85
C PHE A 91 19.86 11.71 23.44
N TYR A 92 18.74 11.60 22.73
CA TYR A 92 17.47 12.28 23.08
C TYR A 92 17.02 12.04 24.52
N SER A 93 17.21 10.83 25.05
CA SER A 93 16.81 10.43 26.41
C SER A 93 17.53 11.21 27.51
N LEU A 94 18.69 11.80 27.21
CA LEU A 94 19.48 12.59 28.16
C LEU A 94 19.15 14.09 28.12
N ILE A 95 18.59 14.60 27.01
CA ILE A 95 18.21 16.01 26.86
C ILE A 95 16.81 16.22 27.46
N LYS A 96 16.77 16.49 28.77
CA LYS A 96 15.52 16.63 29.53
C LYS A 96 15.12 18.07 29.83
N SER A 97 16.05 19.01 29.67
CA SER A 97 15.85 20.44 29.95
C SER A 97 16.89 21.29 29.24
N TYR A 98 16.69 22.61 29.17
CA TYR A 98 17.73 23.54 28.70
C TYR A 98 19.01 23.46 29.54
N GLU A 99 18.89 23.17 30.84
CA GLU A 99 20.05 23.01 31.73
C GLU A 99 20.92 21.80 31.32
N SER A 100 20.31 20.71 30.87
CA SER A 100 21.06 19.53 30.41
C SER A 100 21.98 19.84 29.21
N LEU A 101 21.67 20.88 28.42
CA LEU A 101 22.50 21.31 27.29
C LEU A 101 23.83 21.93 27.74
N ASN A 102 23.95 22.39 28.98
CA ASN A 102 25.18 22.98 29.51
C ASN A 102 26.22 21.92 29.92
N ASN A 103 25.87 20.64 29.87
CA ASN A 103 26.79 19.56 30.24
C ASN A 103 27.98 19.52 29.29
N THR A 104 29.18 19.42 29.84
CA THR A 104 30.47 19.47 29.13
C THR A 104 31.11 18.10 28.93
N VAL A 105 30.58 17.07 29.61
CA VAL A 105 31.12 15.71 29.55
C VAL A 105 30.37 14.91 28.51
N ILE A 106 31.07 14.37 27.52
CA ILE A 106 30.46 13.47 26.54
C ILE A 106 29.80 12.29 27.26
N PRO A 107 28.52 11.99 27.01
CA PRO A 107 27.84 10.89 27.70
C PRO A 107 28.48 9.56 27.34
N SER A 108 28.48 8.60 28.26
CA SER A 108 28.98 7.25 27.99
C SER A 108 28.02 6.47 27.09
N ARG A 109 28.50 5.42 26.42
CA ARG A 109 27.66 4.61 25.52
C ARG A 109 26.48 3.96 26.25
N GLU A 110 26.70 3.56 27.50
CA GLU A 110 25.70 2.94 28.37
C GLU A 110 24.58 3.91 28.76
N GLN A 111 24.87 5.22 28.78
CA GLN A 111 23.87 6.27 29.03
C GLN A 111 23.06 6.59 27.77
N CYS A 112 23.62 6.38 26.59
CA CYS A 112 23.00 6.64 25.30
C CYS A 112 22.01 5.53 24.90
N ILE A 113 20.92 5.39 25.66
CA ILE A 113 19.85 4.42 25.39
C ILE A 113 18.79 5.05 24.48
N ASP A 114 18.45 4.35 23.38
CA ASP A 114 17.29 4.66 22.56
C ASP A 114 16.03 4.20 23.30
N ASP A 115 15.27 5.14 23.86
CA ASP A 115 14.06 4.84 24.62
C ASP A 115 13.02 4.05 23.81
N MET A 116 13.01 4.17 22.47
CA MET A 116 12.08 3.44 21.60
C MET A 116 12.50 1.99 21.35
N LYS A 117 13.80 1.72 21.27
CA LYS A 117 14.34 0.37 21.03
C LYS A 117 14.71 -0.37 22.31
N GLY A 118 15.07 0.35 23.37
CA GLY A 118 15.66 -0.21 24.59
C GLY A 118 17.09 -0.71 24.40
N GLU A 119 17.75 -0.26 23.34
CA GLU A 119 19.10 -0.67 22.97
C GLU A 119 20.06 0.51 23.20
N MET A 120 21.30 0.20 23.58
CA MET A 120 22.38 1.18 23.58
C MET A 120 22.66 1.66 22.15
N MET A 121 23.17 2.89 22.03
CA MET A 121 23.71 3.39 20.79
C MET A 121 24.74 2.39 20.21
N PRO A 122 24.63 2.04 18.91
CA PRO A 122 25.62 1.19 18.24
C PRO A 122 27.04 1.75 18.39
N GLN A 123 28.03 0.85 18.51
CA GLN A 123 29.42 1.27 18.74
C GLN A 123 29.93 2.21 17.65
N ASP A 124 29.63 1.92 16.38
CA ASP A 124 30.04 2.74 15.24
C ASP A 124 29.42 4.15 15.26
N GLU A 125 28.19 4.29 15.77
CA GLU A 125 27.53 5.58 15.94
C GLU A 125 28.16 6.37 17.08
N TYR A 126 28.44 5.71 18.21
CA TYR A 126 29.08 6.34 19.35
C TYR A 126 30.51 6.82 19.02
N ASP A 127 31.32 5.98 18.37
CA ASP A 127 32.68 6.32 17.97
C ASP A 127 32.70 7.51 17.01
N HIS A 128 31.73 7.56 16.09
CA HIS A 128 31.58 8.66 15.15
C HIS A 128 31.15 9.96 15.84
N MET A 129 30.21 9.90 16.81
CA MET A 129 29.86 11.04 17.66
C MET A 129 31.08 11.58 18.42
N VAL A 130 31.89 10.69 19.02
CA VAL A 130 33.13 11.05 19.73
C VAL A 130 34.13 11.70 18.76
N LYS A 131 34.24 11.18 17.54
CA LYS A 131 35.10 11.75 16.49
C LYS A 131 34.65 13.17 16.13
N LEU A 132 33.36 13.40 15.88
CA LEU A 132 32.82 14.73 15.60
C LEU A 132 33.03 15.69 16.76
N TRP A 133 32.82 15.23 17.99
CA TRP A 133 33.04 16.03 19.19
C TRP A 133 34.46 16.59 19.24
N LYS A 134 35.46 15.76 18.91
CA LYS A 134 36.87 16.15 18.83
C LYS A 134 37.15 17.03 17.62
N THR A 135 36.69 16.64 16.43
CA THR A 135 36.99 17.35 15.18
C THR A 135 36.43 18.77 15.16
N PHE A 136 35.21 18.96 15.70
CA PHE A 136 34.56 20.26 15.75
C PHE A 136 34.82 21.03 17.05
N ASP A 137 35.73 20.54 17.91
CA ASP A 137 36.03 21.12 19.22
C ASP A 137 34.77 21.49 20.02
N ILE A 138 33.87 20.53 20.17
CA ILE A 138 32.57 20.72 20.84
C ILE A 138 32.81 20.79 22.36
N LYS A 139 32.21 21.78 23.02
CA LYS A 139 32.40 22.01 24.47
C LYS A 139 31.22 21.58 25.32
N THR A 140 30.01 21.61 24.75
CA THR A 140 28.77 21.35 25.49
C THR A 140 27.82 20.48 24.68
N TRP A 141 26.87 19.84 25.37
CA TRP A 141 25.76 19.13 24.73
C TRP A 141 24.93 20.06 23.83
N GLY A 142 24.82 21.34 24.21
CA GLY A 142 24.17 22.38 23.41
C GLY A 142 24.85 22.61 22.06
N GLU A 143 26.18 22.71 22.03
CA GLU A 143 26.92 22.86 20.76
C GLU A 143 26.76 21.62 19.86
N TYR A 144 26.78 20.42 20.44
CA TYR A 144 26.49 19.19 19.68
C TYR A 144 25.06 19.19 19.13
N TYR A 145 24.09 19.58 19.96
CA TYR A 145 22.69 19.66 19.59
C TYR A 145 22.44 20.67 18.45
N GLU A 146 23.10 21.82 18.48
CA GLU A 146 23.03 22.79 17.39
C GLU A 146 23.61 22.23 16.09
N LEU A 147 24.83 21.65 16.14
CA LEU A 147 25.46 21.04 14.97
C LEU A 147 24.58 19.93 14.39
N TYR A 148 24.00 19.09 15.25
CA TYR A 148 23.06 18.05 14.87
C TYR A 148 21.85 18.63 14.10
N ASN A 149 21.24 19.69 14.62
CA ASN A 149 20.09 20.32 13.97
C ASN A 149 20.45 20.95 12.62
N VAL A 150 21.62 21.59 12.53
CA VAL A 150 22.13 22.12 11.24
C VAL A 150 22.23 20.97 10.23
N LEU A 151 22.86 19.85 10.62
CA LEU A 151 23.02 18.70 9.74
C LEU A 151 21.70 18.07 9.33
N ASP A 152 20.78 17.83 10.27
CA ASP A 152 19.48 17.22 9.97
C ASP A 152 18.68 18.08 8.96
N VAL A 153 18.77 19.41 9.05
CA VAL A 153 18.12 20.34 8.13
C VAL A 153 18.83 20.40 6.78
N THR A 154 20.15 20.57 6.75
CA THR A 154 20.87 20.78 5.48
C THR A 154 21.01 19.48 4.67
N LEU A 155 21.18 18.34 5.34
CA LEU A 155 21.18 17.03 4.68
C LEU A 155 19.83 16.74 4.03
N MET A 156 18.73 17.11 4.69
CA MET A 156 17.41 17.02 4.09
C MET A 156 17.28 17.99 2.91
N ALA A 157 17.79 19.22 3.01
CA ALA A 157 17.76 20.18 1.90
C ALA A 157 18.52 19.66 0.68
N ASP A 158 19.76 19.21 0.83
CA ASP A 158 20.58 18.64 -0.25
C ASP A 158 19.92 17.39 -0.87
N ALA A 159 19.42 16.48 -0.03
CA ALA A 159 18.69 15.31 -0.49
C ALA A 159 17.41 15.67 -1.26
N PHE A 160 16.71 16.71 -0.81
CA PHE A 160 15.48 17.16 -1.44
C PHE A 160 15.75 17.90 -2.77
N GLU A 161 16.82 18.69 -2.87
CA GLU A 161 17.27 19.28 -4.14
C GLU A 161 17.67 18.20 -5.15
N HIS A 162 18.40 17.17 -4.70
CA HIS A 162 18.67 16.01 -5.53
C HIS A 162 17.37 15.32 -5.99
N PHE A 163 16.40 15.18 -5.10
CA PHE A 163 15.09 14.63 -5.43
C PHE A 163 14.35 15.47 -6.49
N ARG A 164 14.34 16.82 -6.35
CA ARG A 164 13.77 17.75 -7.32
C ARG A 164 14.39 17.58 -8.71
N ASN A 165 15.71 17.54 -8.78
CA ASN A 165 16.44 17.33 -10.03
C ASN A 165 16.10 15.98 -10.67
N THR A 166 16.09 14.91 -9.87
CA THR A 166 15.73 13.57 -10.35
C THR A 166 14.31 13.51 -10.90
N THR A 167 13.33 14.08 -10.21
CA THR A 167 11.94 14.14 -10.69
C THR A 167 11.76 15.03 -11.91
N LEU A 168 12.48 16.15 -11.98
CA LEU A 168 12.44 17.06 -13.12
C LEU A 168 13.04 16.39 -14.36
N ASN A 169 14.17 15.69 -14.21
CA ASN A 169 14.78 14.94 -15.29
C ASN A 169 13.94 13.72 -15.71
N ALA A 170 13.33 13.03 -14.74
CA ALA A 170 12.58 11.81 -15.00
C ALA A 170 11.19 12.05 -15.61
N PHE A 171 10.55 13.18 -15.28
CA PHE A 171 9.14 13.44 -15.59
C PHE A 171 8.83 14.87 -16.06
N GLY A 172 9.78 15.80 -15.97
CA GLY A 172 9.55 17.21 -16.23
C GLY A 172 8.59 17.85 -15.24
N VAL A 173 8.63 17.45 -13.97
CA VAL A 173 7.87 18.10 -12.88
C VAL A 173 8.77 18.36 -11.68
N ASP A 174 8.53 19.48 -10.99
CA ASP A 174 9.18 19.79 -9.73
C ASP A 174 8.24 19.43 -8.54
N PRO A 175 8.67 18.53 -7.63
CA PRO A 175 7.89 18.08 -6.49
C PRO A 175 7.54 19.21 -5.52
N MET A 176 8.25 20.35 -5.55
CA MET A 176 7.93 21.52 -4.72
C MET A 176 6.60 22.19 -5.06
N HIS A 177 6.04 21.94 -6.24
CA HIS A 177 4.69 22.41 -6.59
C HIS A 177 3.57 21.55 -5.97
N TYR A 178 3.92 20.46 -5.29
CA TYR A 178 2.96 19.52 -4.73
C TYR A 178 3.07 19.47 -3.20
N ILE A 179 1.96 19.17 -2.55
CA ILE A 179 1.90 18.99 -1.09
C ILE A 179 2.24 17.53 -0.74
N THR A 180 1.88 16.58 -1.61
CA THR A 180 2.02 15.15 -1.35
C THR A 180 2.40 14.40 -2.63
N ALA A 181 3.11 13.27 -2.50
CA ALA A 181 3.43 12.41 -3.65
C ALA A 181 2.17 11.91 -4.38
N PRO A 182 1.05 11.57 -3.71
CA PRO A 182 -0.21 11.28 -4.40
C PRO A 182 -0.76 12.42 -5.25
N GLN A 183 -0.57 13.68 -4.85
CA GLN A 183 -0.98 14.83 -5.67
C GLN A 183 -0.10 14.94 -6.92
N MET A 184 1.22 14.75 -6.74
CA MET A 184 2.16 14.69 -7.86
C MET A 184 1.84 13.53 -8.82
N ALA A 185 1.47 12.36 -8.29
CA ALA A 185 1.09 11.19 -9.09
C ALA A 185 -0.12 11.46 -9.99
N ASP A 186 -1.14 12.15 -9.47
CA ASP A 186 -2.34 12.53 -10.22
C ASP A 186 -2.01 13.45 -11.40
N SER A 187 -1.21 14.50 -11.15
CA SER A 187 -0.77 15.42 -12.21
C SER A 187 0.14 14.75 -13.23
N LEU A 188 1.03 13.84 -12.79
CA LEU A 188 1.87 13.05 -13.68
C LEU A 188 1.07 12.09 -14.54
N PHE A 189 0.06 11.44 -13.96
CA PHE A 189 -0.86 10.58 -14.71
C PHE A 189 -1.55 11.37 -15.81
N LEU A 190 -2.12 12.54 -15.50
CA LEU A 190 -2.76 13.40 -16.49
C LEU A 190 -1.77 13.86 -17.57
N LYS A 191 -0.56 14.30 -17.19
CA LYS A 191 0.48 14.71 -18.14
C LYS A 191 0.84 13.59 -19.11
N VAL A 192 1.09 12.39 -18.61
CA VAL A 192 1.48 11.24 -19.46
C VAL A 192 0.32 10.82 -20.37
N THR A 193 -0.89 10.71 -19.83
CA THR A 193 -2.02 10.16 -20.58
C THR A 193 -2.68 11.18 -21.52
N MET A 194 -2.62 12.49 -21.22
CA MET A 194 -3.32 13.53 -22.00
C MET A 194 -2.36 14.41 -22.84
N GLU A 195 -1.13 14.61 -22.39
CA GLU A 195 -0.13 15.49 -23.04
C GLU A 195 1.07 14.70 -23.59
N GLY A 196 0.99 13.36 -23.55
CA GLY A 196 2.03 12.47 -24.04
C GLY A 196 2.18 12.49 -25.57
N ASP A 197 3.23 11.83 -26.06
CA ASP A 197 3.37 11.60 -27.50
C ASP A 197 2.36 10.53 -27.96
N HIS A 198 1.29 10.99 -28.61
CA HIS A 198 0.23 10.16 -29.17
C HIS A 198 0.35 10.01 -30.69
N SER A 199 1.55 10.19 -31.25
CA SER A 199 1.82 9.89 -32.67
C SER A 199 1.51 8.42 -32.99
N GLU A 200 1.25 8.14 -34.27
CA GLU A 200 0.93 6.78 -34.74
C GLU A 200 2.04 5.77 -34.39
N SER A 201 3.32 6.18 -34.48
CA SER A 201 4.47 5.34 -34.14
C SER A 201 4.56 5.06 -32.63
N SER A 202 4.31 6.06 -31.79
CA SER A 202 4.27 5.91 -30.33
C SER A 202 3.13 4.99 -29.91
N LEU A 203 1.91 5.22 -30.41
CA LEU A 203 0.75 4.38 -30.13
C LEU A 203 0.92 2.94 -30.61
N MET A 204 1.54 2.72 -31.77
CA MET A 204 1.85 1.38 -32.26
C MET A 204 2.85 0.65 -31.34
N THR A 205 3.86 1.37 -30.84
CA THR A 205 4.84 0.81 -29.91
C THR A 205 4.17 0.43 -28.59
N LEU A 206 3.33 1.31 -28.06
CA LEU A 206 2.56 1.08 -26.83
C LEU A 206 1.56 -0.08 -26.99
N ALA A 207 0.89 -0.16 -28.14
CA ALA A 207 -0.04 -1.25 -28.46
C ALA A 207 0.65 -2.62 -28.46
N ARG A 208 1.86 -2.71 -29.02
CA ARG A 208 2.67 -3.95 -28.99
C ARG A 208 3.06 -4.32 -27.57
N LYS A 209 3.53 -3.36 -26.76
CA LYS A 209 3.86 -3.60 -25.35
C LYS A 209 2.65 -4.12 -24.57
N TRP A 210 1.48 -3.50 -24.76
CA TRP A 210 0.25 -3.92 -24.11
C TRP A 210 -0.18 -5.32 -24.56
N ALA A 211 -0.17 -5.60 -25.87
CA ALA A 211 -0.51 -6.91 -26.41
C ALA A 211 0.42 -8.02 -25.86
N GLN A 212 1.72 -7.76 -25.83
CA GLN A 212 2.72 -8.67 -25.27
C GLN A 212 2.50 -8.89 -23.77
N TYR A 213 2.19 -7.84 -23.03
CA TYR A 213 1.82 -7.96 -21.61
C TYR A 213 0.60 -8.88 -21.43
N ILE A 214 -0.50 -8.62 -22.16
CA ILE A 214 -1.74 -9.40 -22.09
C ILE A 214 -1.49 -10.88 -22.45
N MET A 215 -0.68 -11.16 -23.46
CA MET A 215 -0.27 -12.52 -23.82
C MET A 215 0.60 -13.18 -22.73
N ARG A 216 1.54 -12.43 -22.16
CA ARG A 216 2.46 -12.93 -21.12
C ARG A 216 1.70 -13.39 -19.88
N ILE A 217 0.67 -12.66 -19.48
CA ILE A 217 -0.19 -13.00 -18.34
C ILE A 217 -1.35 -13.95 -18.71
N ASN A 218 -1.37 -14.49 -19.93
CA ASN A 218 -2.39 -15.41 -20.44
C ASN A 218 -3.84 -14.86 -20.38
N ALA A 219 -4.01 -13.54 -20.55
CA ALA A 219 -5.30 -12.86 -20.47
C ALA A 219 -5.83 -12.44 -21.86
N ASN A 220 -5.35 -13.07 -22.94
CA ASN A 220 -5.64 -12.69 -24.32
C ASN A 220 -6.96 -13.24 -24.88
N GLU A 221 -7.69 -14.08 -24.13
CA GLU A 221 -8.96 -14.68 -24.56
C GLU A 221 -8.87 -15.37 -25.95
N GLY A 222 -7.72 -15.98 -26.25
CA GLY A 222 -7.47 -16.65 -27.53
C GLY A 222 -7.08 -15.72 -28.70
N LEU A 223 -7.04 -14.40 -28.49
CA LEU A 223 -6.61 -13.45 -29.52
C LEU A 223 -5.09 -13.51 -29.75
N ALA A 224 -4.68 -13.41 -31.01
CA ALA A 224 -3.28 -13.26 -31.39
C ALA A 224 -2.77 -11.82 -31.13
N GLU A 225 -1.44 -11.64 -31.04
CA GLU A 225 -0.81 -10.34 -30.78
C GLU A 225 -1.30 -9.24 -31.74
N LYS A 226 -1.38 -9.55 -33.04
CA LYS A 226 -1.86 -8.60 -34.07
C LYS A 226 -3.30 -8.14 -33.83
N GLN A 227 -4.16 -9.01 -33.32
CA GLN A 227 -5.54 -8.68 -33.00
C GLN A 227 -5.62 -7.80 -31.75
N LEU A 228 -4.81 -8.09 -30.72
CA LEU A 228 -4.71 -7.26 -29.51
C LEU A 228 -4.17 -5.87 -29.82
N VAL A 229 -3.16 -5.76 -30.69
CA VAL A 229 -2.66 -4.46 -31.18
C VAL A 229 -3.79 -3.66 -31.84
N LYS A 230 -4.60 -4.29 -32.70
CA LYS A 230 -5.76 -3.64 -33.33
C LYS A 230 -6.82 -3.21 -32.30
N VAL A 231 -7.11 -4.05 -31.31
CA VAL A 231 -8.01 -3.72 -30.19
C VAL A 231 -7.51 -2.47 -29.46
N PHE A 232 -6.23 -2.45 -29.10
CA PHE A 232 -5.61 -1.32 -28.40
C PHE A 232 -5.77 -0.03 -29.19
N LEU A 233 -5.36 -0.02 -30.47
CA LEU A 233 -5.42 1.16 -31.33
C LEU A 233 -6.86 1.68 -31.48
N ASN A 234 -7.83 0.78 -31.70
CA ASN A 234 -9.23 1.15 -31.80
C ASN A 234 -9.75 1.79 -30.51
N ARG A 235 -9.45 1.19 -29.35
CA ARG A 235 -9.94 1.65 -28.05
C ARG A 235 -9.28 2.95 -27.60
N MET A 236 -7.98 3.11 -27.85
CA MET A 236 -7.28 4.37 -27.58
C MET A 236 -7.73 5.47 -28.53
N GLY A 237 -8.00 5.17 -29.80
CA GLY A 237 -8.60 6.13 -30.74
C GLY A 237 -9.92 6.70 -30.22
N GLU A 238 -10.85 5.84 -29.82
CA GLU A 238 -12.13 6.26 -29.22
C GLU A 238 -11.96 7.05 -27.90
N PHE A 239 -10.93 6.75 -27.12
CA PHE A 239 -10.60 7.49 -25.90
C PHE A 239 -10.13 8.91 -26.22
N TYR A 240 -9.22 9.09 -27.19
CA TYR A 240 -8.77 10.42 -27.60
C TYR A 240 -9.85 11.23 -28.31
N GLU A 241 -10.68 10.59 -29.14
CA GLU A 241 -11.87 11.22 -29.73
C GLU A 241 -12.84 11.77 -28.66
N SER A 242 -12.95 11.06 -27.53
CA SER A 242 -13.77 11.50 -26.39
C SER A 242 -13.14 12.63 -25.56
N LYS A 243 -11.90 13.04 -25.88
CA LYS A 243 -11.07 14.00 -25.13
C LYS A 243 -10.66 13.52 -23.73
N GLY A 244 -10.44 12.21 -23.58
CA GLY A 244 -9.96 11.60 -22.35
C GLY A 244 -11.06 11.17 -21.39
N ILE A 245 -10.83 11.35 -20.08
CA ILE A 245 -11.74 10.88 -19.04
C ILE A 245 -12.92 11.84 -18.90
N ARG A 246 -14.14 11.31 -19.01
CA ARG A 246 -15.39 12.04 -18.74
C ARG A 246 -15.83 11.77 -17.31
N LEU A 247 -15.86 12.83 -16.50
CA LEU A 247 -16.34 12.76 -15.12
C LEU A 247 -17.87 12.63 -15.09
N MET A 248 -18.38 12.10 -13.98
CA MET A 248 -19.83 11.99 -13.73
C MET A 248 -20.46 13.38 -13.64
N GLU A 249 -21.64 13.51 -14.24
CA GLU A 249 -22.45 14.73 -14.21
C GLU A 249 -23.50 14.67 -13.07
N THR A 250 -24.29 15.73 -12.90
CA THR A 250 -25.29 15.79 -11.80
C THR A 250 -26.43 14.78 -11.98
N ASN A 251 -26.75 14.44 -13.23
CA ASN A 251 -27.71 13.38 -13.58
C ASN A 251 -27.20 11.96 -13.22
N ASP A 252 -25.90 11.76 -13.01
CA ASP A 252 -25.30 10.48 -12.61
C ASP A 252 -25.28 10.29 -11.08
N ILE A 253 -25.92 11.16 -10.30
CA ILE A 253 -25.83 11.15 -8.83
C ILE A 253 -26.29 9.82 -8.21
N ASP A 254 -27.32 9.18 -8.77
CA ASP A 254 -27.81 7.89 -8.29
C ASP A 254 -26.78 6.78 -8.53
N ASP A 255 -26.16 6.76 -9.70
CA ASP A 255 -25.09 5.81 -10.04
C ASP A 255 -23.84 6.05 -9.18
N PHE A 256 -23.48 7.32 -8.93
CA PHE A 256 -22.45 7.67 -7.97
C PHE A 256 -22.77 7.15 -6.56
N MET A 257 -24.01 7.32 -6.08
CA MET A 257 -24.41 6.82 -4.77
C MET A 257 -24.39 5.29 -4.69
N ARG A 258 -24.72 4.59 -5.77
CA ARG A 258 -24.58 3.12 -5.87
C ARG A 258 -23.12 2.69 -5.79
N LEU A 259 -22.25 3.32 -6.57
CA LEU A 259 -20.80 3.08 -6.54
C LEU A 259 -20.23 3.36 -5.13
N LEU A 260 -20.63 4.47 -4.50
CA LEU A 260 -20.14 4.87 -3.20
C LEU A 260 -20.53 3.88 -2.09
N LYS A 261 -21.80 3.47 -2.06
CA LYS A 261 -22.31 2.48 -1.09
C LYS A 261 -21.68 1.10 -1.28
N ASN A 262 -21.32 0.76 -2.51
CA ASN A 262 -20.69 -0.52 -2.87
C ASN A 262 -19.16 -0.43 -2.98
N LEU A 263 -18.51 0.64 -2.53
CA LEU A 263 -17.05 0.71 -2.58
C LEU A 263 -16.45 -0.25 -1.52
N ARG A 264 -15.69 -1.25 -1.97
CA ARG A 264 -14.96 -2.17 -1.08
C ARG A 264 -13.47 -2.15 -1.37
N GLY A 265 -12.67 -1.87 -0.34
CA GLY A 265 -11.21 -1.93 -0.40
C GLY A 265 -10.65 -3.35 -0.49
N GLY A 266 -9.36 -3.49 -0.21
CA GLY A 266 -8.68 -4.79 -0.13
C GLY A 266 -9.26 -5.70 0.96
N ILE A 267 -9.30 -7.00 0.67
CA ILE A 267 -9.74 -8.02 1.61
C ILE A 267 -8.59 -8.31 2.59
N THR A 268 -8.88 -8.30 3.89
CA THR A 268 -7.94 -8.77 4.90
C THR A 268 -8.67 -9.72 5.85
N GLN A 269 -8.19 -10.95 5.98
CA GLN A 269 -8.78 -11.96 6.84
C GLN A 269 -7.76 -12.95 7.40
N ILE A 270 -8.11 -13.56 8.52
CA ILE A 270 -7.46 -14.77 9.03
C ILE A 270 -8.52 -15.85 9.01
N VAL A 271 -8.24 -16.95 8.32
CA VAL A 271 -9.18 -18.05 8.09
C VAL A 271 -8.87 -19.19 9.05
N LYS A 272 -7.62 -19.70 9.01
CA LYS A 272 -7.08 -20.67 9.96
C LYS A 272 -6.12 -19.96 10.90
N ARG A 273 -6.22 -20.20 12.21
CA ARG A 273 -5.45 -19.43 13.22
C ARG A 273 -4.06 -19.98 13.49
N HIS A 274 -3.80 -21.25 13.21
CA HIS A 274 -2.52 -21.88 13.45
C HIS A 274 -2.25 -22.95 12.39
N ALA A 275 -1.02 -22.99 11.89
CA ALA A 275 -0.52 -24.04 11.01
C ALA A 275 0.96 -24.26 11.29
N LYS A 276 1.39 -25.51 11.28
CA LYS A 276 2.79 -25.91 11.45
C LYS A 276 3.15 -26.95 10.40
N VAL A 277 4.39 -26.92 9.94
CA VAL A 277 4.99 -27.91 9.05
C VAL A 277 6.27 -28.40 9.72
N ASP A 278 6.42 -29.72 9.83
CA ASP A 278 7.63 -30.34 10.33
C ASP A 278 8.60 -30.57 9.16
N ILE A 279 9.80 -30.03 9.27
CA ILE A 279 10.81 -30.05 8.22
C ILE A 279 11.85 -31.17 8.44
N ASP A 280 12.00 -31.65 9.68
CA ASP A 280 13.06 -32.58 10.06
C ASP A 280 12.68 -34.05 9.87
N ASN A 281 11.39 -34.32 9.62
CA ASN A 281 10.90 -35.67 9.42
C ASN A 281 11.22 -36.17 8.00
N LYS A 282 12.16 -37.11 7.86
CA LYS A 282 12.66 -37.61 6.55
C LYS A 282 11.58 -38.23 5.65
N GLU A 283 10.47 -38.73 6.21
CA GLU A 283 9.30 -39.20 5.43
C GLU A 283 8.42 -38.05 4.90
N GLN A 284 8.49 -36.85 5.50
CA GLN A 284 7.85 -35.61 5.06
C GLN A 284 8.82 -34.64 4.36
N ALA A 285 10.13 -34.92 4.41
CA ALA A 285 11.17 -34.15 3.74
C ALA A 285 11.00 -34.15 2.20
N THR A 286 10.27 -35.12 1.65
CA THR A 286 9.72 -35.09 0.29
C THR A 286 8.37 -34.40 0.23
N SER A 287 8.39 -33.07 0.38
CA SER A 287 7.52 -32.08 -0.29
C SER A 287 5.99 -32.25 -0.31
N SER A 288 5.37 -33.04 0.56
CA SER A 288 3.91 -33.25 0.46
C SER A 288 3.08 -32.14 1.09
N GLN A 289 3.69 -31.28 1.90
CA GLN A 289 3.01 -30.17 2.58
C GLN A 289 3.94 -28.96 2.75
N GLY A 290 3.43 -27.75 2.58
CA GLY A 290 4.20 -26.51 2.78
C GLY A 290 3.32 -25.30 3.06
N ILE A 291 3.87 -24.32 3.78
CA ILE A 291 3.24 -23.00 3.97
C ILE A 291 3.95 -22.01 3.06
N TYR A 292 3.19 -21.22 2.31
CA TYR A 292 3.71 -20.22 1.37
C TYR A 292 3.05 -18.87 1.61
N TYR A 293 3.85 -17.81 1.61
CA TYR A 293 3.36 -16.43 1.66
C TYR A 293 3.50 -15.83 0.27
N LEU A 294 2.41 -15.88 -0.49
CA LEU A 294 2.36 -15.45 -1.89
C LEU A 294 1.84 -14.01 -2.00
N ASP A 295 2.66 -13.08 -2.48
CA ASP A 295 2.32 -11.66 -2.66
C ASP A 295 2.22 -11.30 -4.15
N ALA A 296 1.14 -10.62 -4.56
CA ALA A 296 0.94 -10.19 -5.93
C ALA A 296 1.85 -8.99 -6.25
N ASN A 297 2.67 -9.13 -7.30
CA ASN A 297 3.51 -8.05 -7.79
C ASN A 297 2.68 -6.82 -8.20
N ASN A 298 2.67 -5.75 -7.39
CA ASN A 298 1.93 -4.52 -7.69
C ASN A 298 0.47 -4.80 -8.12
N LEU A 299 -0.32 -5.42 -7.24
CA LEU A 299 -1.70 -5.86 -7.52
C LEU A 299 -2.55 -4.80 -8.23
N TYR A 300 -2.59 -3.57 -7.69
CA TYR A 300 -3.38 -2.49 -8.29
C TYR A 300 -2.81 -2.07 -9.64
N GLY A 301 -1.48 -2.06 -9.80
CA GLY A 301 -0.84 -1.85 -11.09
C GLY A 301 -1.29 -2.88 -12.12
N GLY A 302 -1.31 -4.17 -11.76
CA GLY A 302 -1.81 -5.25 -12.61
C GLY A 302 -3.26 -5.06 -13.02
N ALA A 303 -4.12 -4.64 -12.09
CA ALA A 303 -5.49 -4.25 -12.42
C ALA A 303 -5.50 -3.11 -13.46
N MET A 304 -4.74 -2.04 -13.23
CA MET A 304 -4.62 -0.86 -14.11
C MET A 304 -4.04 -1.13 -15.51
N HIS A 305 -3.44 -2.30 -15.76
CA HIS A 305 -3.01 -2.70 -17.11
C HIS A 305 -4.15 -3.23 -17.97
N ARG A 306 -5.29 -3.59 -17.37
CA ARG A 306 -6.48 -4.06 -18.09
C ARG A 306 -7.27 -2.87 -18.66
N MET A 307 -8.32 -3.18 -19.42
CA MET A 307 -9.28 -2.19 -19.89
C MET A 307 -9.91 -1.48 -18.69
N MET A 308 -9.88 -0.14 -18.69
CA MET A 308 -10.46 0.69 -17.64
C MET A 308 -11.60 1.54 -18.18
N PRO A 309 -12.65 1.80 -17.39
CA PRO A 309 -13.70 2.71 -17.79
C PRO A 309 -13.14 4.13 -17.93
N TYR A 310 -13.61 4.91 -18.90
CA TYR A 310 -13.25 6.34 -19.02
C TYR A 310 -14.45 7.28 -19.16
N GLU A 311 -15.63 6.74 -19.45
CA GLU A 311 -16.86 7.50 -19.66
C GLU A 311 -18.06 6.61 -19.31
N LEU A 312 -18.94 7.08 -18.41
CA LEU A 312 -20.24 6.47 -18.20
C LEU A 312 -21.18 6.89 -19.33
N VAL A 313 -21.97 5.95 -19.84
CA VAL A 313 -22.89 6.21 -20.95
C VAL A 313 -24.27 5.63 -20.64
N GLY A 314 -25.31 6.33 -21.07
CA GLY A 314 -26.69 5.87 -20.93
C GLY A 314 -26.92 4.51 -21.57
N VAL A 315 -27.96 3.80 -21.15
CA VAL A 315 -28.40 2.52 -21.75
C VAL A 315 -29.62 2.80 -22.63
N PRO A 316 -29.50 2.72 -23.96
CA PRO A 316 -30.63 2.87 -24.87
C PRO A 316 -31.69 1.83 -24.55
N GLU A 317 -32.97 2.21 -24.62
CA GLU A 317 -34.11 1.31 -24.40
C GLU A 317 -33.97 0.49 -23.11
N ARG A 318 -33.51 1.14 -22.03
CA ARG A 318 -33.16 0.49 -20.76
C ARG A 318 -34.21 -0.51 -20.30
N ARG A 319 -35.51 -0.20 -20.42
CA ARG A 319 -36.58 -1.12 -19.98
C ARG A 319 -36.52 -2.46 -20.73
N GLU A 320 -36.46 -2.42 -22.05
CA GLU A 320 -36.42 -3.63 -22.90
C GLU A 320 -35.12 -4.41 -22.71
N VAL A 321 -34.00 -3.70 -22.57
CA VAL A 321 -32.71 -4.32 -22.25
C VAL A 321 -32.79 -5.05 -20.91
N MET A 322 -33.31 -4.40 -19.87
CA MET A 322 -33.42 -4.99 -18.53
C MET A 322 -34.38 -6.20 -18.50
N GLU A 323 -35.48 -6.16 -19.26
CA GLU A 323 -36.38 -7.30 -19.45
C GLU A 323 -35.68 -8.48 -20.13
N LYS A 324 -34.87 -8.21 -21.17
CA LYS A 324 -34.14 -9.24 -21.91
C LYS A 324 -33.03 -9.88 -21.07
N ILE A 325 -32.22 -9.09 -20.38
CA ILE A 325 -31.11 -9.64 -19.57
C ILE A 325 -31.62 -10.49 -18.41
N ASN A 326 -32.77 -10.17 -17.81
CA ASN A 326 -33.31 -10.93 -16.70
C ASN A 326 -33.95 -12.27 -17.11
N ARG A 327 -34.12 -12.56 -18.42
CA ARG A 327 -34.53 -13.89 -18.88
C ARG A 327 -33.43 -14.94 -18.68
N ASP A 328 -32.18 -14.53 -18.84
CA ASP A 328 -30.99 -15.33 -18.55
C ASP A 328 -29.85 -14.41 -18.09
N PRO A 329 -29.85 -14.00 -16.81
CA PRO A 329 -28.87 -13.05 -16.30
C PRO A 329 -27.45 -13.64 -16.31
N ASN A 330 -27.31 -14.95 -16.05
CA ASN A 330 -26.01 -15.62 -16.00
C ASN A 330 -25.40 -15.74 -17.40
N GLY A 331 -26.18 -16.18 -18.39
CA GLY A 331 -25.72 -16.25 -19.78
C GLY A 331 -25.43 -14.87 -20.37
N TRP A 332 -26.22 -13.84 -20.03
CA TRP A 332 -25.92 -12.46 -20.42
C TRP A 332 -24.56 -12.01 -19.86
N VAL A 333 -24.32 -12.18 -18.55
CA VAL A 333 -23.03 -11.79 -17.94
C VAL A 333 -21.87 -12.55 -18.59
N GLN A 334 -21.97 -13.86 -18.82
CA GLN A 334 -20.92 -14.64 -19.49
C GLN A 334 -20.70 -14.22 -20.95
N SER A 335 -21.71 -13.65 -21.62
CA SER A 335 -21.58 -13.18 -23.00
C SER A 335 -20.74 -11.91 -23.17
N LEU A 336 -20.57 -11.12 -22.09
CA LEU A 336 -19.85 -9.85 -22.11
C LEU A 336 -18.36 -10.05 -22.45
N LYS A 337 -17.80 -9.16 -23.27
CA LYS A 337 -16.43 -9.27 -23.80
C LYS A 337 -15.48 -8.30 -23.12
N THR A 338 -14.32 -8.79 -22.66
CA THR A 338 -13.30 -7.97 -21.99
C THR A 338 -12.73 -6.87 -22.89
N PHE A 339 -12.54 -7.17 -24.17
CA PHE A 339 -12.03 -6.23 -25.18
C PHE A 339 -13.13 -5.46 -25.93
N GLY A 340 -14.39 -5.58 -25.47
CA GLY A 340 -15.53 -4.89 -26.04
C GLY A 340 -15.42 -3.36 -25.88
N LYS A 341 -16.19 -2.63 -26.70
CA LYS A 341 -16.31 -1.16 -26.59
C LYS A 341 -16.90 -0.74 -25.25
N TYR A 342 -17.85 -1.53 -24.76
CA TYR A 342 -18.57 -1.28 -23.52
C TYR A 342 -18.27 -2.34 -22.47
N GLY A 343 -18.12 -1.89 -21.24
CA GLY A 343 -18.19 -2.72 -20.03
C GLY A 343 -19.34 -2.27 -19.14
N PHE A 344 -19.55 -3.00 -18.05
CA PHE A 344 -20.70 -2.79 -17.16
C PHE A 344 -20.33 -2.93 -15.67
N PHE A 345 -20.90 -2.05 -14.84
CA PHE A 345 -21.13 -2.38 -13.44
C PHE A 345 -22.56 -2.91 -13.32
N VAL A 346 -22.72 -4.05 -12.65
CA VAL A 346 -23.99 -4.79 -12.59
C VAL A 346 -24.45 -4.82 -11.14
N GLU A 347 -25.63 -4.24 -10.87
CA GLU A 347 -26.30 -4.33 -9.58
C GLU A 347 -27.24 -5.52 -9.61
N CYS A 348 -26.94 -6.56 -8.83
CA CYS A 348 -27.64 -7.83 -8.91
C CYS A 348 -27.74 -8.56 -7.58
N ASP A 349 -28.63 -9.55 -7.54
CA ASP A 349 -28.75 -10.52 -6.46
C ASP A 349 -27.92 -11.75 -6.82
N ILE A 350 -27.06 -12.17 -5.89
CA ILE A 350 -26.04 -13.20 -6.15
C ILE A 350 -26.00 -14.20 -5.00
N GLU A 351 -25.95 -15.48 -5.31
CA GLU A 351 -25.83 -16.55 -4.32
C GLU A 351 -24.83 -17.63 -4.73
N ALA A 352 -24.24 -18.28 -3.71
CA ALA A 352 -23.49 -19.52 -3.88
C ALA A 352 -24.43 -20.69 -3.57
N PRO A 353 -24.59 -21.65 -4.50
CA PRO A 353 -25.29 -22.90 -4.22
C PRO A 353 -24.70 -23.60 -2.99
N VAL A 354 -25.56 -24.16 -2.14
CA VAL A 354 -25.17 -24.75 -0.84
C VAL A 354 -24.14 -25.86 -1.01
N GLU A 355 -24.28 -26.66 -2.05
CA GLU A 355 -23.37 -27.73 -2.42
C GLU A 355 -21.94 -27.27 -2.75
N LEU A 356 -21.74 -25.97 -3.02
CA LEU A 356 -20.42 -25.38 -3.28
C LEU A 356 -19.86 -24.61 -2.08
N HIS A 357 -20.51 -24.61 -0.92
CA HIS A 357 -20.04 -23.85 0.24
C HIS A 357 -18.65 -24.27 0.70
N ASP A 358 -18.35 -25.57 0.72
CA ASP A 358 -17.01 -26.09 1.07
C ASP A 358 -15.92 -25.60 0.12
N LYS A 359 -16.23 -25.51 -1.19
CA LYS A 359 -15.31 -24.96 -2.19
C LYS A 359 -14.93 -23.52 -1.87
N PHE A 360 -15.87 -22.74 -1.36
CA PHE A 360 -15.72 -21.30 -1.13
C PHE A 360 -15.40 -20.92 0.32
N ASN A 361 -15.38 -21.87 1.25
CA ASN A 361 -15.34 -21.60 2.69
C ASN A 361 -14.16 -20.70 3.12
N ASP A 362 -13.00 -20.91 2.49
CA ASP A 362 -11.77 -20.17 2.76
C ASP A 362 -11.82 -18.73 2.23
N LEU A 363 -12.33 -18.54 1.01
CA LEU A 363 -12.30 -17.26 0.31
C LEU A 363 -13.61 -17.00 -0.47
N PRO A 364 -14.75 -16.75 0.22
CA PRO A 364 -16.00 -16.44 -0.46
C PRO A 364 -15.87 -15.23 -1.40
N PHE A 365 -16.58 -15.27 -2.53
CA PHE A 365 -16.69 -14.13 -3.43
C PHE A 365 -17.56 -13.03 -2.81
N PHE A 366 -17.47 -11.85 -3.41
CA PHE A 366 -18.41 -10.75 -3.17
C PHE A 366 -18.50 -10.27 -1.71
N PRO A 367 -17.40 -9.76 -1.12
CA PRO A 367 -17.34 -9.40 0.30
C PRO A 367 -18.21 -8.18 0.62
N VAL A 368 -18.74 -8.10 1.84
CA VAL A 368 -19.63 -7.01 2.28
C VAL A 368 -19.09 -6.30 3.51
N GLN A 369 -19.44 -5.03 3.66
CA GLN A 369 -19.13 -4.31 4.90
C GLN A 369 -20.21 -4.63 5.94
N LYS A 370 -19.81 -5.17 7.10
CA LYS A 370 -20.69 -5.35 8.26
C LYS A 370 -20.04 -4.73 9.50
N ALA A 371 -20.84 -4.07 10.33
CA ALA A 371 -20.42 -3.71 11.67
C ALA A 371 -20.42 -4.98 12.53
N GLY A 372 -19.28 -5.30 13.14
CA GLY A 372 -19.20 -6.41 14.09
C GLY A 372 -19.75 -6.00 15.46
N MET A 373 -20.02 -6.98 16.32
CA MET A 373 -20.22 -6.77 17.75
C MET A 373 -19.04 -7.34 18.52
N TYR A 374 -18.66 -6.69 19.63
CA TYR A 374 -17.68 -7.28 20.54
C TYR A 374 -18.28 -8.54 21.18
N SER A 375 -17.50 -9.63 21.21
CA SER A 375 -17.91 -10.85 21.90
C SER A 375 -18.00 -10.61 23.41
N ASP A 376 -18.81 -11.40 24.10
CA ASP A 376 -18.93 -11.31 25.55
C ASP A 376 -17.59 -11.55 26.26
N GLY A 377 -16.71 -12.35 25.66
CA GLY A 377 -15.35 -12.54 26.14
C GLY A 377 -14.52 -11.25 26.11
N ILE A 378 -14.60 -10.46 25.03
CA ILE A 378 -13.89 -9.16 24.97
C ILE A 378 -14.50 -8.16 25.96
N LYS A 379 -15.84 -8.13 26.10
CA LYS A 379 -16.50 -7.26 27.07
C LYS A 379 -16.04 -7.59 28.50
N LYS A 380 -16.07 -8.87 28.89
CA LYS A 380 -15.58 -9.34 30.19
C LYS A 380 -14.09 -9.07 30.41
N TYR A 381 -13.25 -9.24 29.38
CA TYR A 381 -11.83 -8.89 29.46
C TYR A 381 -11.65 -7.39 29.69
N ALA A 382 -12.43 -6.55 29.00
CA ALA A 382 -12.34 -5.11 29.16
C ALA A 382 -12.77 -4.67 30.56
N GLU A 383 -13.84 -5.27 31.10
CA GLU A 383 -14.27 -5.07 32.49
C GLU A 383 -13.17 -5.49 33.47
N LYS A 384 -12.59 -6.69 33.28
CA LYS A 384 -11.54 -7.21 34.17
C LYS A 384 -10.27 -6.35 34.20
N ASN A 385 -9.95 -5.67 33.10
CA ASN A 385 -8.71 -4.90 32.95
C ASN A 385 -8.93 -3.38 32.99
N ASP A 386 -10.12 -2.91 33.40
CA ASP A 386 -10.49 -1.49 33.49
C ASP A 386 -10.21 -0.71 32.18
N ILE A 387 -10.62 -1.31 31.04
CA ILE A 387 -10.48 -0.72 29.69
C ILE A 387 -11.80 -0.75 28.92
N VAL A 388 -12.94 -0.70 29.63
CA VAL A 388 -14.28 -0.72 29.03
C VAL A 388 -14.51 0.50 28.12
N ASP A 389 -13.91 1.64 28.45
CA ASP A 389 -13.89 2.86 27.64
C ASP A 389 -13.30 2.63 26.22
N LYS A 390 -12.45 1.62 26.05
CA LYS A 390 -11.87 1.23 24.75
C LYS A 390 -12.81 0.35 23.92
N VAL A 391 -13.87 -0.19 24.51
CA VAL A 391 -14.92 -0.96 23.83
C VAL A 391 -15.96 0.01 23.29
N LYS A 392 -15.81 0.43 22.04
CA LYS A 392 -16.70 1.41 21.42
C LYS A 392 -18.06 0.80 21.05
N GLU A 393 -19.16 1.49 21.37
CA GLU A 393 -20.51 1.07 20.95
C GLU A 393 -20.69 1.08 19.42
N VAL A 394 -20.07 2.05 18.73
CA VAL A 394 -20.14 2.18 17.27
C VAL A 394 -18.91 1.51 16.63
N ASN A 395 -19.10 0.28 16.15
CA ASN A 395 -18.05 -0.42 15.43
C ASN A 395 -17.95 0.08 13.98
N THR A 396 -16.74 0.46 13.59
CA THR A 396 -16.41 0.74 12.19
C THR A 396 -16.71 -0.50 11.34
N PRO A 397 -17.52 -0.40 10.27
CA PRO A 397 -17.78 -1.52 9.38
C PRO A 397 -16.49 -2.17 8.90
N LYS A 398 -16.46 -3.51 8.93
CA LYS A 398 -15.34 -4.31 8.44
C LYS A 398 -15.78 -5.04 7.18
N LEU A 399 -14.87 -5.11 6.21
CA LEU A 399 -15.08 -5.92 5.03
C LEU A 399 -14.94 -7.39 5.43
N ILE A 400 -15.98 -8.18 5.18
CA ILE A 400 -16.02 -9.60 5.51
C ILE A 400 -16.34 -10.44 4.27
N CYS A 401 -15.76 -11.63 4.20
CA CYS A 401 -16.09 -12.64 3.21
C CYS A 401 -16.98 -13.69 3.88
N ASP A 402 -18.24 -13.80 3.49
CA ASP A 402 -19.17 -14.83 3.96
C ASP A 402 -19.98 -15.38 2.77
N LEU A 403 -20.79 -16.42 2.98
CA LEU A 403 -21.59 -17.06 1.93
C LEU A 403 -23.06 -16.63 1.92
N VAL A 404 -23.41 -15.58 2.68
CA VAL A 404 -24.79 -15.08 2.72
C VAL A 404 -25.19 -14.55 1.33
N PRO A 405 -26.39 -14.85 0.81
CA PRO A 405 -26.86 -14.28 -0.44
C PRO A 405 -26.74 -12.75 -0.46
N ARG A 406 -26.31 -12.21 -1.60
CA ARG A 406 -26.15 -10.77 -1.84
C ARG A 406 -27.40 -10.24 -2.49
N GLN A 407 -27.82 -9.06 -2.06
CA GLN A 407 -28.97 -8.35 -2.61
C GLN A 407 -28.51 -6.98 -3.08
N LYS A 408 -28.93 -6.57 -4.29
CA LYS A 408 -28.56 -5.28 -4.91
C LYS A 408 -27.07 -4.96 -4.81
N TYR A 409 -26.25 -5.98 -5.05
CA TYR A 409 -24.81 -5.89 -4.95
C TYR A 409 -24.24 -5.40 -6.27
N LEU A 410 -23.55 -4.25 -6.24
CA LEU A 410 -22.92 -3.65 -7.43
C LEU A 410 -21.49 -4.16 -7.58
N VAL A 411 -21.15 -4.62 -8.79
CA VAL A 411 -19.83 -5.19 -9.10
C VAL A 411 -19.43 -5.01 -10.55
N HIS A 412 -18.13 -4.91 -10.81
CA HIS A 412 -17.59 -4.95 -12.15
C HIS A 412 -17.88 -6.29 -12.84
N TYR A 413 -18.35 -6.26 -14.09
CA TYR A 413 -18.82 -7.46 -14.80
C TYR A 413 -17.78 -8.60 -14.85
N SER A 414 -16.49 -8.31 -15.02
CA SER A 414 -15.45 -9.36 -15.05
C SER A 414 -15.34 -10.13 -13.74
N LEU A 415 -15.47 -9.47 -12.58
CA LEU A 415 -15.46 -10.17 -11.29
C LEU A 415 -16.73 -11.01 -11.12
N LEU A 416 -17.87 -10.53 -11.63
CA LEU A 416 -19.11 -11.30 -11.65
C LEU A 416 -19.01 -12.52 -12.57
N GLN A 417 -18.41 -12.38 -13.75
CA GLN A 417 -18.13 -13.47 -14.68
C GLN A 417 -17.29 -14.56 -14.02
N LEU A 418 -16.20 -14.17 -13.33
CA LEU A 418 -15.35 -15.12 -12.61
C LEU A 418 -16.15 -15.86 -11.52
N GLY A 419 -16.97 -15.15 -10.73
CA GLY A 419 -17.82 -15.79 -9.73
C GLY A 419 -18.79 -16.81 -10.32
N ILE A 420 -19.45 -16.47 -11.44
CA ILE A 420 -20.37 -17.37 -12.14
C ILE A 420 -19.62 -18.58 -12.71
N GLN A 421 -18.43 -18.39 -13.30
CA GLN A 421 -17.59 -19.49 -13.79
C GLN A 421 -17.20 -20.45 -12.65
N GLN A 422 -17.02 -19.95 -11.44
CA GLN A 422 -16.75 -20.78 -10.27
C GLN A 422 -18.00 -21.48 -9.70
N GLY A 423 -19.21 -21.05 -10.08
CA GLY A 423 -20.48 -21.67 -9.70
C GLY A 423 -21.46 -20.77 -8.94
N TYR A 424 -21.15 -19.48 -8.72
CA TYR A 424 -22.16 -18.54 -8.22
C TYR A 424 -23.27 -18.33 -9.24
N ARG A 425 -24.46 -17.92 -8.77
CA ARG A 425 -25.62 -17.64 -9.62
C ARG A 425 -26.12 -16.24 -9.38
N VAL A 426 -26.40 -15.53 -10.46
CA VAL A 426 -27.19 -14.30 -10.44
C VAL A 426 -28.65 -14.68 -10.55
N THR A 427 -29.46 -14.28 -9.57
CA THR A 427 -30.90 -14.56 -9.55
C THR A 427 -31.70 -13.41 -10.16
N HIS A 428 -31.23 -12.17 -10.03
CA HIS A 428 -31.87 -11.00 -10.60
C HIS A 428 -30.88 -9.85 -10.84
N ILE A 429 -31.06 -9.08 -11.91
CA ILE A 429 -30.30 -7.85 -12.20
C ILE A 429 -31.24 -6.64 -12.05
N HIS A 430 -30.95 -5.80 -11.07
CA HIS A 430 -31.73 -4.60 -10.72
C HIS A 430 -31.36 -3.40 -11.58
N HIS A 431 -30.08 -3.23 -11.89
CA HIS A 431 -29.58 -2.08 -12.64
C HIS A 431 -28.24 -2.39 -13.31
N ILE A 432 -27.97 -1.70 -14.41
CA ILE A 432 -26.66 -1.75 -15.09
C ILE A 432 -26.16 -0.33 -15.35
N ILE A 433 -24.88 -0.11 -15.05
CA ILE A 433 -24.15 1.12 -15.37
C ILE A 433 -23.21 0.77 -16.52
N ARG A 434 -23.48 1.29 -17.72
CA ARG A 434 -22.69 1.03 -18.93
C ARG A 434 -21.58 2.08 -19.04
N PHE A 435 -20.38 1.65 -19.44
CA PHE A 435 -19.25 2.55 -19.64
C PHE A 435 -18.46 2.21 -20.90
N LYS A 436 -17.81 3.20 -21.51
CA LYS A 436 -16.75 2.95 -22.50
C LYS A 436 -15.44 2.65 -21.79
N GLN A 437 -14.62 1.79 -22.38
CA GLN A 437 -13.37 1.33 -21.77
C GLN A 437 -12.20 1.32 -22.74
N ALA A 438 -11.00 1.61 -22.24
CA ALA A 438 -9.74 1.60 -22.98
C ALA A 438 -8.56 1.29 -22.03
N PRO A 439 -7.42 0.82 -22.54
CA PRO A 439 -6.23 0.54 -21.72
C PRO A 439 -5.37 1.81 -21.48
N PHE A 440 -6.01 2.96 -21.24
CA PHE A 440 -5.33 4.27 -21.18
C PHE A 440 -4.42 4.46 -19.95
N VAL A 441 -4.65 3.69 -18.88
CA VAL A 441 -3.82 3.73 -17.66
C VAL A 441 -2.52 2.93 -17.82
N PHE A 442 -2.47 2.02 -18.80
CA PHE A 442 -1.34 1.11 -19.02
C PHE A 442 -0.02 1.84 -19.20
N GLU A 443 0.03 2.88 -20.03
CA GLU A 443 1.26 3.61 -20.34
C GLU A 443 1.94 4.16 -19.07
N TYR A 444 1.17 4.85 -18.24
CA TYR A 444 1.67 5.48 -17.03
C TYR A 444 2.23 4.45 -16.05
N VAL A 445 1.48 3.38 -15.77
CA VAL A 445 1.89 2.37 -14.79
C VAL A 445 3.03 1.50 -15.32
N ASN A 446 3.03 1.19 -16.62
CA ASN A 446 4.12 0.46 -17.26
C ASN A 446 5.42 1.29 -17.24
N MET A 447 5.35 2.59 -17.57
CA MET A 447 6.51 3.50 -17.47
C MET A 447 7.09 3.53 -16.05
N LEU A 448 6.25 3.65 -15.01
CA LEU A 448 6.72 3.63 -13.62
C LEU A 448 7.33 2.27 -13.23
N SER A 449 6.77 1.17 -13.73
CA SER A 449 7.29 -0.18 -13.49
C SER A 449 8.65 -0.39 -14.16
N GLU A 450 8.82 0.07 -15.41
CA GLU A 450 10.10 0.06 -16.12
C GLU A 450 11.17 0.93 -15.41
N LYS A 451 10.80 2.15 -14.98
CA LYS A 451 11.70 3.02 -14.20
C LYS A 451 12.09 2.36 -12.87
N ARG A 452 11.14 1.73 -12.18
CA ARG A 452 11.39 0.97 -10.94
C ARG A 452 12.32 -0.23 -11.14
N ALA A 453 12.18 -0.95 -12.24
CA ALA A 453 13.05 -2.07 -12.57
C ALA A 453 14.49 -1.63 -12.87
N LYS A 454 14.66 -0.44 -13.47
CA LYS A 454 15.98 0.14 -13.82
C LYS A 454 16.67 0.87 -12.66
N SER A 455 15.91 1.34 -11.66
CA SER A 455 16.47 2.06 -10.51
C SER A 455 17.46 1.24 -9.71
N LYS A 456 18.53 1.89 -9.25
CA LYS A 456 19.54 1.29 -8.37
C LYS A 456 19.21 1.51 -6.89
N THR A 457 18.65 2.67 -6.55
CA THR A 457 18.41 3.10 -5.18
C THR A 457 17.05 2.60 -4.65
N THR A 458 16.94 2.36 -3.35
CA THR A 458 15.65 1.95 -2.75
C THR A 458 14.70 3.15 -2.64
N VAL A 459 15.21 4.37 -2.45
CA VAL A 459 14.42 5.61 -2.47
C VAL A 459 13.64 5.78 -3.78
N GLU A 460 14.30 5.69 -4.94
CA GLU A 460 13.61 5.80 -6.24
C GLU A 460 12.62 4.65 -6.47
N LYS A 461 13.03 3.42 -6.13
CA LYS A 461 12.14 2.25 -6.23
C LYS A 461 10.86 2.44 -5.43
N ASN A 462 10.98 3.03 -4.23
CA ASN A 462 9.85 3.34 -3.36
C ASN A 462 9.01 4.49 -3.90
N LEU A 463 9.63 5.53 -4.48
CA LEU A 463 8.93 6.61 -5.15
C LEU A 463 8.06 6.07 -6.30
N TYR A 464 8.64 5.34 -7.26
CA TYR A 464 7.88 4.84 -8.41
C TYR A 464 6.78 3.87 -8.00
N LYS A 465 7.01 3.04 -6.97
CA LYS A 465 5.96 2.22 -6.34
C LYS A 465 4.84 3.09 -5.77
N LEU A 466 5.18 4.14 -5.03
CA LEU A 466 4.23 5.06 -4.41
C LEU A 466 3.41 5.81 -5.46
N LEU A 467 4.03 6.31 -6.52
CA LEU A 467 3.33 7.01 -7.61
C LEU A 467 2.31 6.08 -8.28
N ALA A 468 2.71 4.86 -8.62
CA ALA A 468 1.81 3.88 -9.23
C ALA A 468 0.62 3.58 -8.30
N ASN A 469 0.89 3.28 -7.02
CA ASN A 469 -0.15 3.00 -6.02
C ASN A 469 -1.02 4.21 -5.69
N SER A 470 -0.53 5.43 -5.84
CA SER A 470 -1.28 6.64 -5.53
C SER A 470 -2.38 6.94 -6.56
N THR A 471 -2.19 6.50 -7.80
CA THR A 471 -3.16 6.68 -8.91
C THR A 471 -4.56 6.21 -8.53
N TYR A 472 -4.69 4.94 -8.08
CA TYR A 472 -6.01 4.42 -7.69
C TYR A 472 -6.56 5.17 -6.47
N GLY A 473 -5.68 5.51 -5.50
CA GLY A 473 -6.05 6.23 -4.29
C GLY A 473 -6.66 7.60 -4.60
N LYS A 474 -6.17 8.25 -5.66
CA LYS A 474 -6.71 9.51 -6.17
C LYS A 474 -8.02 9.34 -6.92
N PHE A 475 -8.20 8.25 -7.67
CA PHE A 475 -9.48 7.99 -8.33
C PHE A 475 -10.61 7.73 -7.33
N VAL A 476 -10.36 7.03 -6.22
CA VAL A 476 -11.37 6.81 -5.17
C VAL A 476 -11.58 8.00 -4.22
N GLU A 477 -10.84 9.10 -4.40
CA GLU A 477 -10.94 10.27 -3.53
C GLU A 477 -12.22 11.07 -3.84
N THR A 478 -13.18 11.06 -2.91
CA THR A 478 -14.48 11.73 -3.13
C THR A 478 -14.51 13.20 -2.72
N GLY A 479 -13.54 13.65 -1.92
CA GLY A 479 -13.59 14.98 -1.30
C GLY A 479 -14.70 15.17 -0.25
N LEU A 480 -15.58 14.19 -0.05
CA LEU A 480 -16.76 14.29 0.82
C LEU A 480 -16.43 14.38 2.31
N LYS A 481 -15.20 14.07 2.71
CA LYS A 481 -14.72 14.21 4.09
C LYS A 481 -13.84 15.45 4.30
N ARG A 482 -13.53 16.20 3.24
CA ARG A 482 -12.70 17.41 3.36
C ARG A 482 -13.41 18.41 4.27
N MET A 483 -12.62 18.99 5.16
CA MET A 483 -13.04 20.02 6.11
C MET A 483 -12.39 21.34 5.73
N LYS A 484 -13.11 22.44 5.94
CA LYS A 484 -12.52 23.77 5.89
C LYS A 484 -12.28 24.23 7.31
N VAL A 485 -11.04 24.57 7.64
CA VAL A 485 -10.68 25.17 8.92
C VAL A 485 -10.07 26.54 8.63
N LYS A 486 -10.49 27.55 9.39
CA LYS A 486 -9.90 28.88 9.39
C LYS A 486 -9.21 29.10 10.71
N PHE A 487 -7.98 29.60 10.66
CA PHE A 487 -7.21 29.92 11.86
C PHE A 487 -7.27 31.42 12.11
N ALA A 488 -7.51 31.78 13.37
CA ALA A 488 -7.48 33.15 13.82
C ALA A 488 -6.42 33.28 14.92
N ASN A 489 -5.52 34.25 14.72
CA ASN A 489 -4.35 34.48 15.57
C ASN A 489 -4.34 35.87 16.23
N THR A 490 -5.48 36.56 16.24
CA THR A 490 -5.71 37.87 16.87
C THR A 490 -7.16 37.91 17.36
N TRP A 491 -7.43 38.61 18.46
CA TRP A 491 -8.74 38.62 19.13
C TRP A 491 -9.92 39.04 18.26
N ASN A 492 -9.73 39.89 17.23
CA ASN A 492 -10.81 40.38 16.37
C ASN A 492 -11.12 39.46 15.17
N LYS A 493 -10.18 38.59 14.78
CA LYS A 493 -10.36 37.69 13.63
C LYS A 493 -11.42 36.60 13.84
N PRO A 494 -11.58 35.99 15.04
CA PRO A 494 -12.66 35.04 15.30
C PRO A 494 -14.03 35.64 15.02
N ASP A 495 -14.30 36.84 15.56
CA ASP A 495 -15.57 37.53 15.35
C ASP A 495 -15.79 37.88 13.88
N ALA A 496 -14.75 38.31 13.16
CA ALA A 496 -14.83 38.55 11.72
C ALA A 496 -15.15 37.27 10.93
N VAL A 497 -14.58 36.12 11.31
CA VAL A 497 -14.89 34.82 10.68
C VAL A 497 -16.33 34.40 10.98
N ILE A 498 -16.80 34.58 12.22
CA ILE A 498 -18.16 34.26 12.64
C ILE A 498 -19.17 35.14 11.89
N GLN A 499 -18.96 36.45 11.82
CA GLN A 499 -19.83 37.37 11.09
C GLN A 499 -19.87 37.08 9.59
N LYS A 500 -18.73 36.72 8.98
CA LYS A 500 -18.65 36.44 7.54
C LYS A 500 -19.38 35.16 7.14
N HIS A 501 -19.29 34.11 7.94
CA HIS A 501 -19.83 32.79 7.59
C HIS A 501 -21.20 32.52 8.22
N GLY A 502 -21.58 33.25 9.27
CA GLY A 502 -22.77 32.96 10.08
C GLY A 502 -22.51 31.81 11.06
N TYR A 503 -23.18 31.86 12.22
CA TYR A 503 -23.03 30.87 13.29
C TYR A 503 -23.38 29.45 12.85
N ASP A 504 -24.42 29.29 12.02
CA ASP A 504 -24.91 27.99 11.52
C ASP A 504 -23.90 27.27 10.60
N MET A 505 -22.93 28.00 10.07
CA MET A 505 -21.87 27.44 9.24
C MET A 505 -20.65 27.01 10.05
N ILE A 506 -20.63 27.25 11.36
CA ILE A 506 -19.54 26.83 12.25
C ILE A 506 -19.87 25.47 12.85
N THR A 507 -19.03 24.48 12.57
CA THR A 507 -19.21 23.09 13.05
C THR A 507 -18.46 22.81 14.35
N GLY A 508 -17.56 23.70 14.75
CA GLY A 508 -16.78 23.56 15.98
C GLY A 508 -15.61 24.55 16.03
N THR A 509 -15.05 24.72 17.22
CA THR A 509 -13.89 25.57 17.47
C THR A 509 -12.90 24.84 18.37
N THR A 510 -11.61 24.92 18.05
CA THR A 510 -10.51 24.32 18.82
C THR A 510 -9.54 25.42 19.22
N MET A 511 -9.31 25.58 20.52
CA MET A 511 -8.29 26.50 21.05
C MET A 511 -6.95 25.78 21.14
N TYR A 512 -5.92 26.27 20.45
CA TYR A 512 -4.57 25.72 20.47
C TYR A 512 -3.64 26.47 21.44
N SER A 513 -3.92 27.76 21.65
CA SER A 513 -3.32 28.62 22.68
C SER A 513 -4.22 29.85 22.91
N GLU A 514 -3.85 30.71 23.87
CA GLU A 514 -4.55 31.98 24.13
C GLU A 514 -4.69 32.87 22.89
N ASN A 515 -3.73 32.79 21.96
CA ASN A 515 -3.68 33.62 20.76
C ASN A 515 -3.90 32.82 19.47
N LEU A 516 -4.40 31.58 19.52
CA LEU A 516 -4.64 30.77 18.31
C LEU A 516 -5.88 29.89 18.45
N ILE A 517 -6.89 30.18 17.65
CA ILE A 517 -8.12 29.38 17.53
C ILE A 517 -8.29 28.86 16.10
N GLY A 518 -8.65 27.58 15.97
CA GLY A 518 -9.11 26.97 14.73
C GLY A 518 -10.63 26.91 14.71
N ILE A 519 -11.25 27.44 13.66
CA ILE A 519 -12.70 27.48 13.45
C ILE A 519 -13.03 26.55 12.29
N LYS A 520 -13.81 25.52 12.57
CA LYS A 520 -14.25 24.52 11.59
C LYS A 520 -15.54 24.99 10.90
N LEU A 521 -15.52 24.97 9.58
CA LEU A 521 -16.64 25.42 8.76
C LEU A 521 -17.34 24.25 8.08
N ASN A 522 -18.67 24.29 8.10
CA ASN A 522 -19.52 23.40 7.34
C ASN A 522 -19.36 23.72 5.84
N THR A 523 -19.39 22.68 5.01
CA THR A 523 -19.28 22.82 3.55
C THR A 523 -20.56 22.29 2.93
N PRO A 524 -21.57 23.15 2.69
CA PRO A 524 -22.92 22.73 2.29
C PRO A 524 -22.94 22.14 0.87
N VAL A 525 -22.08 22.63 -0.03
CA VAL A 525 -21.91 22.08 -1.37
C VAL A 525 -20.57 21.38 -1.44
N ARG A 526 -20.59 20.08 -1.74
CA ARG A 526 -19.38 19.26 -1.95
C ARG A 526 -19.28 18.90 -3.42
N ARG A 527 -18.07 18.98 -3.98
CA ARG A 527 -17.77 18.62 -5.37
C ARG A 527 -16.95 17.35 -5.40
N VAL A 528 -17.34 16.42 -6.27
CA VAL A 528 -16.57 15.22 -6.59
C VAL A 528 -15.85 15.48 -7.90
N GLU A 529 -14.54 15.66 -7.83
CA GLU A 529 -13.70 16.10 -8.96
C GLU A 529 -12.74 14.98 -9.44
N LYS A 530 -12.99 13.76 -8.99
CA LYS A 530 -12.17 12.58 -9.30
C LYS A 530 -13.00 11.51 -9.97
N PRO A 531 -12.40 10.72 -10.90
CA PRO A 531 -13.12 9.71 -11.66
C PRO A 531 -13.35 8.45 -10.81
N PHE A 532 -14.29 8.55 -9.87
CA PHE A 532 -14.56 7.53 -8.85
C PHE A 532 -14.86 6.14 -9.41
N PHE A 533 -15.56 6.07 -10.55
CA PHE A 533 -15.89 4.81 -11.22
C PHE A 533 -14.64 4.05 -11.71
N ILE A 534 -13.53 4.73 -12.04
CA ILE A 534 -12.25 4.08 -12.36
C ILE A 534 -11.67 3.43 -11.12
N GLY A 535 -11.66 4.17 -10.00
CA GLY A 535 -11.20 3.65 -8.72
C GLY A 535 -12.00 2.43 -8.26
N PHE A 536 -13.32 2.46 -8.46
CA PHE A 536 -14.20 1.31 -8.21
C PHE A 536 -13.81 0.10 -9.07
N ALA A 537 -13.62 0.30 -10.39
CA ALA A 537 -13.19 -0.77 -11.30
C ALA A 537 -11.84 -1.38 -10.89
N ILE A 538 -10.84 -0.55 -10.54
CA ILE A 538 -9.52 -1.04 -10.10
C ILE A 538 -9.64 -1.91 -8.84
N LEU A 539 -10.46 -1.50 -7.87
CA LEU A 539 -10.66 -2.28 -6.64
C LEU A 539 -11.35 -3.62 -6.91
N ASP A 540 -12.29 -3.71 -7.87
CA ASP A 540 -12.91 -4.99 -8.22
C ASP A 540 -12.02 -5.86 -9.09
N MET A 541 -11.27 -5.27 -10.03
CA MET A 541 -10.31 -5.99 -10.87
C MET A 541 -9.10 -6.50 -10.07
N SER A 542 -8.69 -5.80 -9.02
CA SER A 542 -7.68 -6.32 -8.08
C SER A 542 -8.19 -7.53 -7.29
N LYS A 543 -9.45 -7.53 -6.85
CA LYS A 543 -10.07 -8.73 -6.26
C LYS A 543 -10.17 -9.86 -7.27
N HIS A 544 -10.54 -9.58 -8.53
CA HIS A 544 -10.53 -10.57 -9.60
C HIS A 544 -9.17 -11.25 -9.71
N ILE A 545 -8.06 -10.49 -9.70
CA ILE A 545 -6.71 -11.09 -9.78
C ILE A 545 -6.47 -12.09 -8.65
N ILE A 546 -6.81 -11.74 -7.40
CA ILE A 546 -6.62 -12.62 -6.25
C ILE A 546 -7.53 -13.86 -6.35
N TYR A 547 -8.81 -13.68 -6.68
CA TYR A 547 -9.76 -14.79 -6.80
C TYR A 547 -9.37 -15.73 -7.94
N ASP A 548 -8.96 -15.19 -9.09
CA ASP A 548 -8.53 -15.96 -10.25
C ASP A 548 -7.29 -16.79 -9.92
N PHE A 549 -6.29 -16.20 -9.26
CA PHE A 549 -5.13 -16.95 -8.81
C PHE A 549 -5.49 -18.04 -7.79
N TYR A 550 -6.30 -17.73 -6.78
CA TYR A 550 -6.66 -18.73 -5.77
C TYR A 550 -7.48 -19.89 -6.35
N TYR A 551 -8.52 -19.60 -7.13
CA TYR A 551 -9.45 -20.61 -7.61
C TYR A 551 -9.02 -21.28 -8.92
N ASN A 552 -8.48 -20.54 -9.89
CA ASN A 552 -8.10 -21.09 -11.19
C ASN A 552 -6.66 -21.59 -11.25
N VAL A 553 -5.75 -21.05 -10.41
CA VAL A 553 -4.35 -21.47 -10.38
C VAL A 553 -4.10 -22.44 -9.22
N LEU A 554 -4.27 -22.02 -7.97
CA LEU A 554 -3.92 -22.86 -6.82
C LEU A 554 -4.86 -24.06 -6.65
N LYS A 555 -6.17 -23.83 -6.51
CA LYS A 555 -7.16 -24.91 -6.24
C LYS A 555 -7.27 -25.94 -7.37
N ASN A 556 -6.90 -25.60 -8.60
CA ASN A 556 -6.89 -26.53 -9.73
C ASN A 556 -5.59 -27.34 -9.86
N THR A 557 -4.51 -26.90 -9.23
CA THR A 557 -3.17 -27.48 -9.42
C THR A 557 -2.77 -28.41 -8.27
N PHE A 558 -3.12 -28.04 -7.04
CA PHE A 558 -2.73 -28.79 -5.85
C PHE A 558 -3.86 -29.68 -5.33
N ASP A 559 -3.52 -30.87 -4.81
CA ASP A 559 -4.50 -31.81 -4.24
C ASP A 559 -5.34 -31.16 -3.13
N ASN A 560 -4.71 -30.38 -2.24
CA ASN A 560 -5.39 -29.58 -1.23
C ASN A 560 -4.74 -28.21 -1.04
N VAL A 561 -5.58 -27.18 -0.94
CA VAL A 561 -5.19 -25.79 -0.71
C VAL A 561 -6.03 -25.25 0.43
N GLU A 562 -5.40 -24.84 1.52
CA GLU A 562 -6.06 -24.16 2.64
C GLU A 562 -5.57 -22.72 2.72
N LEU A 563 -6.49 -21.75 2.78
CA LEU A 563 -6.12 -20.37 3.08
C LEU A 563 -5.90 -20.22 4.59
N LEU A 564 -4.72 -19.76 5.00
CA LEU A 564 -4.44 -19.43 6.40
C LEU A 564 -4.85 -17.98 6.69
N GLY A 565 -4.44 -17.07 5.81
CA GLY A 565 -4.74 -15.65 5.93
C GLY A 565 -4.56 -14.92 4.60
N GLN A 566 -5.09 -13.71 4.55
CA GLN A 566 -4.98 -12.81 3.42
C GLN A 566 -4.74 -11.39 3.95
N ASP A 567 -3.79 -10.67 3.38
CA ASP A 567 -3.74 -9.22 3.50
C ASP A 567 -3.62 -8.56 2.12
N THR A 568 -4.76 -8.10 1.62
CA THR A 568 -4.93 -7.28 0.41
C THR A 568 -4.42 -7.96 -0.86
N ASP A 569 -3.11 -7.87 -1.07
CA ASP A 569 -2.34 -8.37 -2.22
C ASP A 569 -1.65 -9.71 -1.96
N SER A 570 -1.76 -10.23 -0.74
CA SER A 570 -1.12 -11.48 -0.36
C SER A 570 -2.07 -12.58 0.09
N LEU A 571 -1.69 -13.83 -0.20
CA LEU A 571 -2.31 -15.06 0.28
C LEU A 571 -1.28 -15.87 1.05
N ILE A 572 -1.58 -16.19 2.30
CA ILE A 572 -0.81 -17.14 3.11
C ILE A 572 -1.56 -18.46 3.03
N VAL A 573 -0.98 -19.44 2.33
CA VAL A 573 -1.64 -20.72 2.03
C VAL A 573 -0.85 -21.87 2.61
N GLN A 574 -1.57 -22.90 3.04
CA GLN A 574 -1.01 -24.21 3.31
C GLN A 574 -1.39 -25.11 2.13
N LEU A 575 -0.36 -25.60 1.43
CA LEU A 575 -0.49 -26.49 0.30
C LEU A 575 -0.20 -27.91 0.75
N HIS A 576 -0.94 -28.87 0.22
CA HIS A 576 -0.61 -30.28 0.30
C HIS A 576 -0.76 -30.92 -1.08
N ASP A 577 0.24 -31.68 -1.50
CA ASP A 577 0.26 -32.35 -2.79
C ASP A 577 1.06 -33.66 -2.72
N ARG A 578 0.64 -34.68 -3.46
CA ARG A 578 1.42 -35.92 -3.55
C ARG A 578 2.72 -35.76 -4.35
N ALA A 579 2.76 -34.80 -5.27
CA ALA A 579 3.95 -34.49 -6.07
C ALA A 579 4.79 -33.36 -5.44
N ASN A 580 5.90 -33.03 -6.08
CA ASN A 580 6.74 -31.92 -5.64
C ASN A 580 6.04 -30.57 -5.89
N ILE A 581 5.68 -29.88 -4.80
CA ILE A 581 4.99 -28.59 -4.83
C ILE A 581 5.82 -27.54 -5.62
N VAL A 582 7.13 -27.49 -5.42
CA VAL A 582 8.01 -26.53 -6.10
C VAL A 582 8.02 -26.78 -7.61
N HIS A 583 8.11 -28.04 -8.05
CA HIS A 583 8.06 -28.37 -9.48
C HIS A 583 6.73 -27.94 -10.11
N LYS A 584 5.59 -28.21 -9.46
CA LYS A 584 4.29 -27.72 -9.93
C LYS A 584 4.23 -26.19 -9.98
N MET A 585 4.84 -25.49 -9.02
CA MET A 585 4.96 -24.03 -9.07
C MET A 585 5.80 -23.57 -10.27
N CYS A 586 6.88 -24.27 -10.59
CA CYS A 586 7.70 -24.02 -11.77
C CYS A 586 6.94 -24.30 -13.08
N ASP A 587 6.10 -25.34 -13.15
CA ASP A 587 5.21 -25.57 -14.31
C ASP A 587 4.29 -24.37 -14.54
N MET A 588 3.82 -23.77 -13.44
CA MET A 588 3.02 -22.55 -13.41
C MET A 588 3.86 -21.27 -13.50
N TYR A 589 5.08 -21.28 -14.05
CA TYR A 589 5.98 -20.11 -14.08
C TYR A 589 5.33 -18.82 -14.63
N LYS A 590 4.28 -18.90 -15.45
CA LYS A 590 3.52 -17.73 -15.92
C LYS A 590 2.77 -16.99 -14.82
N SER A 591 2.49 -17.62 -13.69
CA SER A 591 1.79 -17.06 -12.54
C SER A 591 2.73 -16.65 -11.40
N PHE A 592 4.03 -16.96 -11.51
CA PHE A 592 5.02 -16.74 -10.45
C PHE A 592 6.19 -15.85 -10.89
N ASP A 593 6.71 -15.05 -9.96
CA ASP A 593 7.97 -14.32 -10.09
C ASP A 593 9.01 -14.95 -9.15
N PHE A 594 10.03 -15.57 -9.75
CA PHE A 594 11.12 -16.25 -9.04
C PHE A 594 12.37 -15.36 -8.88
N SER A 595 12.32 -14.11 -9.35
CA SER A 595 13.50 -13.24 -9.40
C SER A 595 13.99 -12.74 -8.03
N GLU A 596 13.20 -12.95 -6.98
CA GLU A 596 13.51 -12.58 -5.59
C GLU A 596 13.86 -13.79 -4.71
N LEU A 597 13.99 -15.00 -5.26
CA LEU A 597 14.41 -16.16 -4.48
C LEU A 597 15.86 -15.99 -4.00
N ASP A 598 16.11 -16.36 -2.73
CA ASP A 598 17.45 -16.46 -2.17
C ASP A 598 18.11 -17.75 -2.71
N ASN A 599 19.36 -17.62 -3.16
CA ASN A 599 20.09 -18.73 -3.79
C ASN A 599 20.45 -19.87 -2.81
N THR A 600 20.31 -19.64 -1.50
CA THR A 600 20.50 -20.63 -0.44
C THR A 600 19.18 -21.28 0.01
N SER A 601 18.04 -20.88 -0.57
CA SER A 601 16.73 -21.40 -0.18
C SER A 601 16.43 -22.78 -0.74
N TYR A 602 15.59 -23.54 -0.02
CA TYR A 602 15.09 -24.83 -0.50
C TYR A 602 14.39 -24.70 -1.86
N PHE A 603 13.51 -23.69 -2.02
CA PHE A 603 12.79 -23.46 -3.26
C PHE A 603 13.77 -23.26 -4.43
N TYR A 604 14.79 -22.40 -4.26
CA TYR A 604 15.75 -22.13 -5.32
C TYR A 604 16.50 -23.40 -5.73
N GLY A 605 16.93 -24.22 -4.77
CA GLY A 605 17.60 -25.49 -5.04
C GLY A 605 16.73 -26.46 -5.86
N GLU A 606 15.46 -26.63 -5.51
CA GLU A 606 14.52 -27.46 -6.27
C GLU A 606 14.19 -26.87 -7.64
N LEU A 607 14.08 -25.54 -7.75
CA LEU A 607 13.89 -24.86 -9.03
C LEU A 607 15.07 -25.08 -9.98
N VAL A 608 16.31 -25.03 -9.48
CA VAL A 608 17.50 -25.30 -10.30
C VAL A 608 17.46 -26.74 -10.85
N LYS A 609 17.13 -27.73 -10.00
CA LYS A 609 16.97 -29.12 -10.43
C LYS A 609 15.88 -29.26 -11.50
N TYR A 610 14.71 -28.66 -11.28
CA TYR A 610 13.62 -28.63 -12.25
C TYR A 610 14.08 -27.97 -13.57
N TYR A 611 14.78 -26.83 -13.48
CA TYR A 611 15.29 -26.12 -14.66
C TYR A 611 16.20 -27.02 -15.49
N GLU A 612 17.16 -27.71 -14.87
CA GLU A 612 18.11 -28.61 -15.55
C GLU A 612 17.43 -29.74 -16.33
N HIS A 613 16.34 -30.30 -15.81
CA HIS A 613 15.72 -31.53 -16.35
C HIS A 613 14.45 -31.28 -17.19
N GLU A 614 13.63 -30.27 -16.83
CA GLU A 614 12.27 -30.12 -17.36
C GLU A 614 12.09 -28.85 -18.22
N VAL A 615 12.97 -27.84 -18.09
CA VAL A 615 12.80 -26.56 -18.81
C VAL A 615 13.47 -26.59 -20.18
N ASP A 616 12.68 -26.28 -21.23
CA ASP A 616 13.17 -26.11 -22.61
C ASP A 616 14.18 -24.96 -22.73
N LYS A 617 15.45 -25.34 -22.99
CA LYS A 617 16.58 -24.42 -23.12
C LYS A 617 16.51 -23.53 -24.37
N ASN A 618 15.73 -23.89 -25.38
CA ASN A 618 15.52 -23.01 -26.53
C ASN A 618 14.70 -21.79 -26.13
N LYS A 619 13.76 -21.98 -25.20
CA LYS A 619 12.90 -20.91 -24.69
C LYS A 619 13.56 -20.12 -23.56
N PHE A 620 14.31 -20.81 -22.70
CA PHE A 620 15.01 -20.22 -21.57
C PHE A 620 16.49 -20.65 -21.58
N PRO A 621 17.37 -19.93 -22.29
CA PRO A 621 18.75 -20.40 -22.50
C PRO A 621 19.62 -20.36 -21.23
N PRO A 622 19.75 -19.21 -20.50
CA PRO A 622 20.30 -19.24 -19.14
C PRO A 622 19.20 -19.36 -18.07
N LEU A 623 19.53 -19.92 -16.91
CA LEU A 623 18.64 -20.00 -15.74
C LEU A 623 18.06 -18.62 -15.39
N ASP A 624 18.87 -17.57 -15.50
CA ASP A 624 18.45 -16.19 -15.25
C ASP A 624 17.28 -15.75 -16.14
N SER A 625 17.14 -16.29 -17.35
CA SER A 625 16.01 -15.97 -18.22
C SER A 625 14.70 -16.56 -17.72
N PHE A 626 14.75 -17.72 -17.06
CA PHE A 626 13.60 -18.36 -16.41
C PHE A 626 13.27 -17.65 -15.09
N LEU A 627 14.27 -17.43 -14.23
CA LEU A 627 14.10 -16.74 -12.94
C LEU A 627 13.54 -15.33 -13.12
N ASN A 628 14.06 -14.57 -14.07
CA ASN A 628 13.64 -13.20 -14.33
C ASN A 628 12.46 -13.10 -15.30
N PHE A 629 11.83 -14.22 -15.69
CA PHE A 629 10.74 -14.22 -16.67
C PHE A 629 9.55 -13.37 -16.22
N ASN A 630 9.30 -13.15 -14.94
CA ASN A 630 8.25 -12.22 -14.50
C ASN A 630 8.75 -11.14 -13.54
N LYS A 631 10.05 -10.83 -13.57
CA LYS A 631 10.71 -9.88 -12.65
C LYS A 631 9.92 -8.58 -12.55
N LYS A 632 9.31 -8.33 -11.39
CA LYS A 632 8.53 -7.12 -11.07
C LYS A 632 7.39 -6.83 -12.05
N LEU A 633 6.96 -7.81 -12.83
CA LEU A 633 5.85 -7.67 -13.77
C LEU A 633 4.54 -7.46 -12.95
N PRO A 634 3.78 -6.38 -13.19
CA PRO A 634 2.55 -6.14 -12.45
C PRO A 634 1.52 -7.28 -12.59
N GLY A 635 0.75 -7.52 -11.52
CA GLY A 635 -0.19 -8.62 -11.32
C GLY A 635 -0.96 -9.04 -12.57
N PRO A 636 -1.26 -10.33 -12.80
CA PRO A 636 -1.57 -11.38 -11.82
C PRO A 636 -0.40 -12.34 -11.51
N ILE A 637 0.81 -11.82 -11.35
CA ILE A 637 2.01 -12.57 -10.97
C ILE A 637 2.22 -12.51 -9.45
N PHE A 638 2.56 -13.65 -8.84
CA PHE A 638 2.82 -13.78 -7.40
C PHE A 638 4.26 -14.16 -7.10
N LYS A 639 4.80 -13.65 -6.01
CA LYS A 639 6.14 -13.99 -5.50
C LYS A 639 6.06 -14.50 -4.08
N ASP A 640 7.07 -15.23 -3.65
CA ASP A 640 7.18 -15.67 -2.25
C ASP A 640 7.87 -14.60 -1.39
N GLU A 641 7.20 -14.14 -0.34
CA GLU A 641 7.69 -13.11 0.58
C GLU A 641 8.78 -13.62 1.54
N HIS A 642 8.97 -14.94 1.65
CA HIS A 642 10.07 -15.56 2.40
C HIS A 642 11.28 -15.92 1.51
N ASN A 643 11.34 -15.40 0.29
CA ASN A 643 12.47 -15.57 -0.63
C ASN A 643 12.82 -17.06 -0.89
N GLY A 644 11.83 -17.96 -0.84
CA GLY A 644 12.00 -19.39 -1.07
C GLY A 644 12.30 -20.21 0.19
N HIS A 645 12.48 -19.56 1.34
CA HIS A 645 12.67 -20.28 2.61
C HIS A 645 11.38 -20.90 3.09
N ARG A 646 11.46 -22.15 3.55
CA ARG A 646 10.29 -22.89 4.01
C ARG A 646 9.75 -22.28 5.30
N ILE A 647 8.48 -21.90 5.29
CA ILE A 647 7.77 -21.44 6.48
C ILE A 647 7.41 -22.65 7.36
N THR A 648 7.87 -22.64 8.61
CA THR A 648 7.69 -23.74 9.58
C THR A 648 6.42 -23.57 10.40
N GLU A 649 6.05 -22.34 10.75
CA GLU A 649 4.89 -22.09 11.61
C GLU A 649 4.23 -20.75 11.27
N PHE A 650 2.90 -20.73 11.34
CA PHE A 650 2.04 -19.57 11.18
C PHE A 650 1.06 -19.47 12.35
N VAL A 651 0.92 -18.28 12.92
CA VAL A 651 -0.11 -17.95 13.92
C VAL A 651 -0.85 -16.67 13.52
N GLY A 652 -2.14 -16.77 13.28
CA GLY A 652 -3.04 -15.67 12.94
C GLY A 652 -4.08 -15.42 14.02
N LEU A 653 -4.12 -14.21 14.57
CA LEU A 653 -5.06 -13.85 15.63
C LEU A 653 -6.29 -13.13 15.09
N ARG A 654 -6.08 -12.16 14.20
CA ARG A 654 -7.13 -11.35 13.55
C ARG A 654 -6.58 -10.67 12.30
N PRO A 655 -7.42 -10.07 11.44
CA PRO A 655 -6.95 -9.34 10.26
C PRO A 655 -5.86 -8.31 10.62
N LYS A 656 -4.72 -8.34 9.90
CA LYS A 656 -3.50 -7.54 10.15
C LYS A 656 -2.81 -7.80 11.50
N MET A 657 -3.01 -8.98 12.06
CA MET A 657 -2.37 -9.46 13.29
C MET A 657 -2.02 -10.95 13.17
N TYR A 658 -0.82 -11.23 12.69
CA TYR A 658 -0.31 -12.59 12.46
C TYR A 658 1.22 -12.62 12.50
N CYS A 659 1.78 -13.82 12.69
CA CYS A 659 3.21 -14.07 12.76
C CYS A 659 3.55 -15.36 12.01
N LEU A 660 4.68 -15.36 11.30
CA LEU A 660 5.27 -16.51 10.62
C LEU A 660 6.72 -16.67 11.05
N VAL A 661 7.21 -17.90 11.03
CA VAL A 661 8.63 -18.22 11.21
C VAL A 661 9.05 -19.18 10.09
N ASP A 662 10.24 -18.98 9.55
CA ASP A 662 10.84 -19.87 8.56
C ASP A 662 11.94 -20.78 9.13
N GLU A 663 12.47 -21.65 8.27
CA GLU A 663 13.55 -22.59 8.56
C GLU A 663 14.86 -21.92 9.03
N LYS A 664 15.04 -20.61 8.78
CA LYS A 664 16.18 -19.82 9.27
C LYS A 664 15.85 -19.05 10.55
N HIS A 665 14.70 -19.35 11.19
CA HIS A 665 14.16 -18.64 12.34
C HIS A 665 13.90 -17.14 12.09
N VAL A 666 13.73 -16.73 10.82
CA VAL A 666 13.36 -15.36 10.51
C VAL A 666 11.87 -15.19 10.79
N VAL A 667 11.57 -14.26 11.68
CA VAL A 667 10.19 -13.92 12.05
C VAL A 667 9.65 -12.90 11.04
N HIS A 668 8.48 -13.15 10.47
CA HIS A 668 7.67 -12.16 9.77
C HIS A 668 6.40 -11.89 10.56
N ASN A 669 6.01 -10.64 10.78
CA ASN A 669 4.78 -10.34 11.52
C ASN A 669 4.06 -9.08 11.01
N ALA A 670 2.73 -9.12 11.10
CA ALA A 670 1.88 -7.96 11.03
C ALA A 670 1.22 -7.74 12.40
N ALA A 671 1.29 -6.52 12.93
CA ALA A 671 0.72 -6.17 14.24
C ALA A 671 0.09 -4.77 14.22
N LYS A 672 -0.91 -4.55 13.37
CA LYS A 672 -1.45 -3.21 13.13
C LYS A 672 -2.01 -2.58 14.42
N GLY A 673 -1.47 -1.42 14.76
CA GLY A 673 -1.87 -0.64 15.93
C GLY A 673 -1.20 -1.08 17.23
N VAL A 674 -0.26 -2.02 17.17
CA VAL A 674 0.56 -2.43 18.32
C VAL A 674 1.96 -1.81 18.19
N PRO A 675 2.50 -1.17 19.24
CA PRO A 675 3.88 -0.73 19.26
C PRO A 675 4.83 -1.90 18.99
N ARG A 676 6.00 -1.65 18.38
CA ARG A 676 6.99 -2.73 18.11
C ARG A 676 7.47 -3.42 19.38
N ASN A 677 7.58 -2.66 20.46
CA ASN A 677 7.95 -3.13 21.79
C ASN A 677 6.80 -2.88 22.75
N VAL A 678 6.43 -3.89 23.53
CA VAL A 678 5.38 -3.83 24.55
C VAL A 678 5.95 -4.27 25.89
N VAL A 679 5.39 -3.77 26.99
CA VAL A 679 5.75 -4.24 28.33
C VAL A 679 4.69 -5.23 28.78
N ILE A 680 5.10 -6.46 29.08
CA ILE A 680 4.24 -7.53 29.57
C ILE A 680 4.89 -8.07 30.85
N ASP A 681 4.13 -8.12 31.94
CA ASP A 681 4.61 -8.62 33.24
C ASP A 681 5.87 -7.87 33.76
N GLY A 682 6.02 -6.58 33.41
CA GLY A 682 7.18 -5.76 33.77
C GLY A 682 8.39 -5.91 32.84
N GLU A 683 8.36 -6.87 31.91
CA GLU A 683 9.42 -7.10 30.94
C GLU A 683 9.10 -6.49 29.58
N ARG A 684 10.10 -5.84 28.98
CA ARG A 684 9.98 -5.27 27.64
C ARG A 684 10.21 -6.36 26.60
N MET A 685 9.23 -6.60 25.75
CA MET A 685 9.27 -7.65 24.73
C MET A 685 8.98 -7.09 23.33
N SER A 686 9.68 -7.62 22.33
CA SER A 686 9.39 -7.34 20.92
C SER A 686 8.16 -8.10 20.46
N VAL A 687 7.29 -7.42 19.71
CA VAL A 687 6.11 -8.01 19.06
C VAL A 687 6.51 -8.86 17.85
N LYS A 688 7.78 -8.81 17.43
CA LYS A 688 8.34 -9.71 16.41
C LYS A 688 8.79 -11.02 17.07
N ASN A 689 7.86 -11.72 17.70
CA ASN A 689 8.09 -12.96 18.43
C ASN A 689 6.85 -13.86 18.32
N ILE A 690 6.99 -15.05 17.73
CA ILE A 690 5.86 -15.98 17.51
C ILE A 690 5.28 -16.50 18.82
N ASP A 691 6.09 -16.70 19.87
CA ASP A 691 5.65 -17.21 21.17
C ASP A 691 4.66 -16.26 21.84
N LEU A 692 4.78 -14.96 21.58
CA LEU A 692 3.80 -13.97 22.03
C LEU A 692 2.43 -14.20 21.38
N TYR A 693 2.39 -14.52 20.08
CA TYR A 693 1.13 -14.81 19.38
C TYR A 693 0.55 -16.14 19.85
N LYS A 694 1.39 -17.15 20.08
CA LYS A 694 0.98 -18.44 20.66
C LYS A 694 0.40 -18.28 22.05
N ARG A 695 1.06 -17.53 22.94
CA ARG A 695 0.55 -17.21 24.29
C ARG A 695 -0.84 -16.58 24.25
N VAL A 696 -1.10 -15.69 23.29
CA VAL A 696 -2.42 -15.07 23.10
C VAL A 696 -3.42 -16.04 22.49
N PHE A 697 -3.01 -16.84 21.52
CA PHE A 697 -3.84 -17.84 20.85
C PHE A 697 -4.29 -18.95 21.81
N GLU A 698 -3.39 -19.45 22.64
CA GLU A 698 -3.54 -20.61 23.51
C GLU A 698 -4.25 -20.29 24.84
N ALA A 699 -4.62 -19.04 25.11
CA ALA A 699 -4.99 -18.49 26.42
C ALA A 699 -5.91 -19.36 27.31
N LYS A 700 -5.31 -20.39 27.93
CA LYS A 700 -5.59 -21.15 29.15
C LYS A 700 -4.47 -22.21 29.27
N ARG A 701 -3.59 -22.09 30.27
CA ARG A 701 -2.73 -23.20 30.72
C ARG A 701 -3.63 -24.32 31.25
N ASN A 702 -4.02 -25.26 30.39
CA ASN A 702 -4.40 -26.60 30.81
C ASN A 702 -3.34 -27.53 30.26
N GLY A 703 -2.50 -28.10 31.14
CA GLY A 703 -1.40 -29.01 30.79
C GLY A 703 -1.82 -30.35 30.14
N ASN A 704 -3.06 -30.45 29.67
CA ASN A 704 -3.65 -31.63 29.04
C ASN A 704 -4.13 -31.39 27.59
N VAL A 705 -3.90 -30.21 27.02
CA VAL A 705 -4.35 -29.92 25.64
C VAL A 705 -3.24 -30.24 24.66
N ILE A 706 -3.29 -31.46 24.12
CA ILE A 706 -2.59 -31.81 22.88
C ILE A 706 -3.43 -31.23 21.73
N ILE A 707 -2.83 -30.37 20.89
CA ILE A 707 -3.48 -29.86 19.68
C ILE A 707 -3.44 -30.96 18.62
N GLU A 708 -4.40 -31.86 18.66
CA GLU A 708 -4.76 -32.72 17.54
C GLU A 708 -6.08 -32.21 16.95
N GLY A 709 -6.02 -31.45 15.85
CA GLY A 709 -7.23 -31.12 15.08
C GLY A 709 -7.24 -29.74 14.43
N SER A 710 -7.50 -29.73 13.12
CA SER A 710 -7.75 -28.55 12.31
C SER A 710 -8.99 -27.79 12.79
N PHE A 711 -8.81 -26.58 13.33
CA PHE A 711 -9.92 -25.64 13.50
C PHE A 711 -10.33 -25.12 12.11
N LYS A 712 -11.22 -25.86 11.43
CA LYS A 712 -12.00 -25.30 10.32
C LYS A 712 -12.88 -24.19 10.86
N ARG A 713 -13.04 -23.14 10.05
CA ARG A 713 -13.86 -21.96 10.30
C ARG A 713 -15.18 -22.37 10.97
N ILE A 714 -15.57 -21.68 12.05
CA ILE A 714 -16.92 -21.80 12.63
C ILE A 714 -17.89 -21.64 11.45
N ASN A 715 -18.71 -22.65 11.18
CA ASN A 715 -19.82 -22.55 10.23
C ASN A 715 -20.60 -21.28 10.60
N ASN A 716 -20.51 -20.27 9.72
CA ASN A 716 -21.22 -19.00 9.87
C ASN A 716 -22.68 -19.19 9.50
#